data_AF-A0A1Y1K2X3-F1
#
_entry.id   AF-A0A1Y1K2X3-F1
#
_cell.length_a   1.000
_cell.length_b   1.000
_cell.length_c   1.000
_cell.angle_alpha   90.00
_cell.angle_beta   90.00
_cell.angle_gamma   90.00
#
_symmetry.space_group_name_H-M   'P 1'
#
loop_
_entity.id
_entity.type
_entity.pdbx_description
1 polymer ?
#
loop_
_entity_poly.entity_id
_entity_poly.type
_entity_poly.pdbx_seq_one_letter_code
_entity_poly.pdbx_strand_id
1 'polypeptide(L)'
;MKEGAETVHTKIQAKAESVLKQGIEHSSKDLIDSNSRVNNKSLGPIEASHGMEIAQLLLSLLHAWGMDNDLDIVCQAKLGLLRPMVPISFGVLSKANYMSLFLPTWHNTIPLNNDTAVDDQGLTDNLPLELVYREQLTRIFTCKTHWELSTTLTSNHLLAIIAVSHTLMSMSNATFILEQERNRKLHRQSTRVKWSKADEENEELYTQQQAQIKQGWSLLAALHCVLLPDKVVQLGSKNFKRPQVETMAKRWQHHCVEVREAAQALLLAELGRMGPKGRKMLIDSWAQFLPLYTQLETINQQAVSPPSLNNGNSNTGAVLSPEPAEEEFEEEEEEQVRKPSSLAELKRKQTTAVVLLGVIGAEFGQDIMSENPKKRADNSEIRKNSIAEGFGYGNNNLARLTSMALSHLLLAPPSMKLPPHTPLRRAAIDLIGRGFTVWEPYLDISKVLLGLLELCSEADKLVPSMTYGLPLTPQADSCRTARHALTLIATARPAAFITTMAREVARYNAMQQNAQALNVNNVNNSVLHKAKPEILRSVELLIDKMQNEMAELLVELMDIILHCLDVGHLKTKGLQDVFPAVCRFNQVSHCSATRRIAVGSNSGSLTLYELRQGKCTSINAHSSPITACAFSPDGKFLVSYACGENRLSFWQTSTGMFGLGASQTRCVKSYSTAPIADVARLNPMRLARLIWINNRTVTLMLADGSETRFNI
;
A
#
# COMPACT_ATOMS: atom_id res chain seq x y z
N MET A 1 -6.07 -20.31 8.91
CA MET A 1 -5.79 -20.02 7.48
C MET A 1 -6.66 -20.81 6.51
N LYS A 2 -7.04 -22.08 6.77
CA LYS A 2 -8.11 -22.76 6.00
C LYS A 2 -9.42 -21.95 5.97
N GLU A 3 -9.80 -21.36 7.11
CA GLU A 3 -10.97 -20.46 7.19
C GLU A 3 -10.88 -19.21 6.29
N GLY A 4 -9.68 -18.73 5.95
CA GLY A 4 -9.49 -17.55 5.08
C GLY A 4 -9.63 -17.89 3.60
N ALA A 5 -9.06 -19.02 3.15
CA ALA A 5 -9.22 -19.51 1.80
C ALA A 5 -10.65 -20.00 1.53
N GLU A 6 -11.28 -20.68 2.49
CA GLU A 6 -12.68 -21.13 2.40
C GLU A 6 -13.68 -19.97 2.42
N THR A 7 -13.44 -18.92 3.23
CA THR A 7 -14.29 -17.71 3.21
C THR A 7 -14.07 -16.85 1.96
N VAL A 8 -12.86 -16.81 1.41
CA VAL A 8 -12.59 -16.15 0.12
C VAL A 8 -13.21 -16.96 -1.02
N HIS A 9 -13.11 -18.30 -1.00
CA HIS A 9 -13.73 -19.21 -1.96
C HIS A 9 -15.25 -19.08 -1.95
N THR A 10 -15.90 -19.15 -0.79
CA THR A 10 -17.37 -18.96 -0.70
C THR A 10 -17.81 -17.56 -1.09
N LYS A 11 -17.04 -16.51 -0.76
CA LYS A 11 -17.34 -15.14 -1.21
C LYS A 11 -17.14 -14.97 -2.72
N ILE A 12 -16.17 -15.65 -3.32
CA ILE A 12 -15.88 -15.62 -4.76
C ILE A 12 -16.92 -16.43 -5.53
N GLN A 13 -17.29 -17.62 -5.04
CA GLN A 13 -18.34 -18.46 -5.61
C GLN A 13 -19.72 -17.78 -5.53
N ALA A 14 -20.10 -17.25 -4.36
CA ALA A 14 -21.34 -16.48 -4.22
C ALA A 14 -21.36 -15.23 -5.12
N LYS A 15 -20.19 -14.63 -5.38
CA LYS A 15 -20.01 -13.51 -6.31
C LYS A 15 -20.07 -13.93 -7.78
N ALA A 16 -19.52 -15.09 -8.14
CA ALA A 16 -19.60 -15.67 -9.47
C ALA A 16 -21.05 -16.06 -9.79
N GLU A 17 -21.73 -16.73 -8.85
CA GLU A 17 -23.17 -17.06 -8.92
C GLU A 17 -24.04 -15.80 -9.00
N SER A 18 -23.69 -14.71 -8.32
CA SER A 18 -24.40 -13.42 -8.45
C SER A 18 -24.25 -12.82 -9.85
N VAL A 19 -23.08 -12.94 -10.47
CA VAL A 19 -22.84 -12.47 -11.85
C VAL A 19 -23.56 -13.36 -12.87
N LEU A 20 -23.59 -14.68 -12.62
CA LEU A 20 -24.31 -15.65 -13.43
C LEU A 20 -25.84 -15.47 -13.35
N LYS A 21 -26.42 -15.33 -12.15
CA LYS A 21 -27.87 -15.15 -11.96
C LYS A 21 -28.41 -13.90 -12.63
N GLN A 22 -27.67 -12.78 -12.61
CA GLN A 22 -28.06 -11.55 -13.31
C GLN A 22 -27.72 -11.58 -14.82
N GLY A 23 -26.72 -12.38 -15.23
CA GLY A 23 -26.30 -12.52 -16.62
C GLY A 23 -27.22 -13.42 -17.47
N ILE A 24 -27.79 -14.47 -16.87
CA ILE A 24 -28.68 -15.44 -17.56
C ILE A 24 -30.05 -14.81 -17.88
N GLU A 25 -30.55 -13.88 -17.04
CA GLU A 25 -31.79 -13.14 -17.33
C GLU A 25 -31.66 -12.17 -18.52
N HIS A 26 -30.45 -11.65 -18.78
CA HIS A 26 -30.17 -10.77 -19.93
C HIS A 26 -29.74 -11.55 -21.19
N SER A 27 -28.93 -12.61 -21.07
CA SER A 27 -28.47 -13.37 -22.26
C SER A 27 -29.59 -14.18 -22.93
N SER A 28 -30.60 -14.61 -22.18
CA SER A 28 -31.74 -15.36 -22.72
C SER A 28 -32.68 -14.49 -23.57
N LYS A 29 -32.64 -13.16 -23.40
CA LYS A 29 -33.37 -12.20 -24.27
C LYS A 29 -32.55 -11.81 -25.50
N ASP A 30 -31.24 -11.60 -25.35
CA ASP A 30 -30.39 -11.14 -26.46
C ASP A 30 -30.10 -12.22 -27.52
N LEU A 31 -30.20 -13.51 -27.17
CA LEU A 31 -30.06 -14.61 -28.13
C LEU A 31 -31.29 -14.80 -29.04
N ILE A 32 -32.47 -14.32 -28.64
CA ILE A 32 -33.73 -14.53 -29.39
C ILE A 32 -34.05 -13.35 -30.33
N ASP A 33 -33.52 -12.15 -30.07
CA ASP A 33 -33.86 -10.94 -30.85
C ASP A 33 -32.83 -10.55 -31.92
N SER A 34 -31.82 -11.39 -32.14
CA SER A 34 -30.71 -11.17 -33.09
C SER A 34 -31.10 -11.26 -34.58
N ASN A 35 -32.39 -11.27 -34.92
CA ASN A 35 -32.88 -11.35 -36.30
C ASN A 35 -33.62 -10.10 -36.81
N SER A 36 -33.56 -8.97 -36.10
CA SER A 36 -34.10 -7.70 -36.62
C SER A 36 -33.03 -6.87 -37.33
N ARG A 37 -33.25 -6.66 -38.63
CA ARG A 37 -32.37 -5.93 -39.56
C ARG A 37 -32.17 -4.47 -39.11
N VAL A 38 -30.96 -4.15 -38.62
CA VAL A 38 -30.53 -2.75 -38.44
C VAL A 38 -29.55 -2.37 -39.54
N ASN A 39 -29.91 -1.28 -40.25
CA ASN A 39 -29.20 -0.70 -41.39
C ASN A 39 -27.70 -0.46 -41.10
N ASN A 40 -26.84 -1.13 -41.88
CA ASN A 40 -25.42 -0.85 -42.00
C ASN A 40 -25.20 0.55 -42.62
N LYS A 41 -24.97 1.56 -41.78
CA LYS A 41 -24.13 2.70 -42.18
C LYS A 41 -22.69 2.35 -41.83
N SER A 42 -21.87 2.12 -42.86
CA SER A 42 -20.46 1.73 -42.73
C SER A 42 -19.64 2.83 -42.05
N LEU A 43 -19.27 2.63 -40.79
CA LEU A 43 -17.99 3.11 -40.27
C LEU A 43 -16.97 1.99 -40.47
N GLY A 44 -15.77 2.35 -40.94
CA GLY A 44 -14.72 1.40 -41.36
C GLY A 44 -14.28 0.41 -40.27
N PRO A 45 -13.46 -0.60 -40.62
CA PRO A 45 -13.06 -1.65 -39.70
C PRO A 45 -12.35 -1.05 -38.49
N ILE A 46 -12.93 -1.24 -37.31
CA ILE A 46 -12.33 -0.84 -36.04
C ILE A 46 -11.36 -1.95 -35.67
N GLU A 47 -10.10 -1.81 -36.08
CA GLU A 47 -9.02 -2.74 -35.70
C GLU A 47 -8.81 -2.67 -34.18
N ALA A 48 -8.80 -3.84 -33.53
CA ALA A 48 -8.34 -3.96 -32.16
C ALA A 48 -6.85 -3.56 -32.13
N SER A 49 -6.41 -2.90 -31.06
CA SER A 49 -4.97 -2.63 -30.93
C SER A 49 -4.24 -3.97 -30.85
N HIS A 50 -3.14 -4.13 -31.60
CA HIS A 50 -2.28 -5.33 -31.54
C HIS A 50 -1.95 -5.75 -30.08
N GLY A 51 -1.83 -4.79 -29.16
CA GLY A 51 -1.63 -5.08 -27.73
C GLY A 51 -2.82 -5.78 -27.06
N MET A 52 -4.06 -5.45 -27.43
CA MET A 52 -5.27 -6.11 -26.96
C MET A 52 -5.36 -7.54 -27.50
N GLU A 53 -5.01 -7.77 -28.76
CA GLU A 53 -4.99 -9.11 -29.35
C GLU A 53 -3.93 -10.00 -28.70
N ILE A 54 -2.72 -9.46 -28.47
CA ILE A 54 -1.66 -10.16 -27.73
C ILE A 54 -2.11 -10.47 -26.30
N ALA A 55 -2.79 -9.54 -25.62
CA ALA A 55 -3.32 -9.76 -24.27
C ALA A 55 -4.41 -10.83 -24.26
N GLN A 56 -5.34 -10.81 -25.22
CA GLN A 56 -6.38 -11.82 -25.37
C GLN A 56 -5.75 -13.19 -25.58
N LEU A 57 -4.80 -13.31 -26.51
CA LEU A 57 -4.09 -14.54 -26.79
C LEU A 57 -3.34 -15.03 -25.54
N LEU A 58 -2.55 -14.18 -24.91
CA LEU A 58 -1.76 -14.54 -23.73
C LEU A 58 -2.63 -15.02 -22.57
N LEU A 59 -3.73 -14.31 -22.26
CA LEU A 59 -4.63 -14.72 -21.18
C LEU A 59 -5.39 -16.00 -21.54
N SER A 60 -5.80 -16.16 -22.79
CA SER A 60 -6.50 -17.34 -23.30
C SER A 60 -5.65 -18.61 -23.21
N LEU A 61 -4.34 -18.49 -23.51
CA LEU A 61 -3.40 -19.62 -23.47
C LEU A 61 -2.92 -19.97 -22.06
N LEU A 62 -2.95 -19.01 -21.12
CA LEU A 62 -2.41 -19.19 -19.77
C LEU A 62 -3.47 -19.45 -18.70
N HIS A 63 -4.74 -19.09 -18.95
CA HIS A 63 -5.84 -19.35 -18.01
C HIS A 63 -6.02 -20.85 -17.76
N ALA A 64 -6.24 -21.21 -16.49
CA ALA A 64 -6.43 -22.60 -16.05
C ALA A 64 -7.84 -23.11 -16.39
N TRP A 65 -8.16 -23.23 -17.69
CA TRP A 65 -9.44 -23.75 -18.18
C TRP A 65 -9.77 -25.12 -17.58
N GLY A 66 -11.04 -25.33 -17.24
CA GLY A 66 -11.56 -26.54 -16.63
C GLY A 66 -11.39 -26.62 -15.11
N MET A 67 -10.77 -25.62 -14.49
CA MET A 67 -10.61 -25.57 -13.03
C MET A 67 -11.83 -24.99 -12.30
N ASP A 68 -12.55 -24.09 -12.96
CA ASP A 68 -13.72 -23.40 -12.41
C ASP A 68 -14.69 -23.09 -13.54
N ASN A 69 -15.72 -23.93 -13.69
CA ASN A 69 -16.64 -23.83 -14.83
C ASN A 69 -17.42 -22.50 -14.82
N ASP A 70 -17.79 -21.99 -13.64
CA ASP A 70 -18.49 -20.71 -13.49
C ASP A 70 -17.61 -19.56 -14.00
N LEU A 71 -16.33 -19.57 -13.64
CA LEU A 71 -15.37 -18.58 -14.11
C LEU A 71 -15.05 -18.73 -15.60
N ASP A 72 -14.97 -19.96 -16.11
CA ASP A 72 -14.75 -20.22 -17.55
C ASP A 72 -15.86 -19.61 -18.41
N ILE A 73 -17.12 -19.71 -17.96
CA ILE A 73 -18.27 -19.06 -18.61
C ILE A 73 -18.10 -17.54 -18.60
N VAL A 74 -17.72 -16.95 -17.46
CA VAL A 74 -17.49 -15.49 -17.35
C VAL A 74 -16.35 -15.05 -18.28
N CYS A 75 -15.26 -15.83 -18.33
CA CYS A 75 -14.10 -15.57 -19.19
C CYS A 75 -14.48 -15.54 -20.67
N GLN A 76 -15.32 -16.48 -21.14
CA GLN A 76 -15.78 -16.49 -22.53
C GLN A 76 -16.84 -15.41 -22.80
N ALA A 77 -17.92 -15.41 -22.02
CA ALA A 77 -19.11 -14.62 -22.32
C ALA A 77 -18.99 -13.13 -21.97
N LYS A 78 -18.15 -12.76 -21.00
CA LYS A 78 -18.03 -11.37 -20.52
C LYS A 78 -16.66 -10.75 -20.81
N LEU A 79 -15.58 -11.53 -20.67
CA LEU A 79 -14.22 -11.03 -20.92
C LEU A 79 -13.77 -11.22 -22.38
N GLY A 80 -14.37 -12.18 -23.10
CA GLY A 80 -14.02 -12.50 -24.48
C GLY A 80 -12.73 -13.31 -24.62
N LEU A 81 -12.35 -14.10 -23.62
CA LEU A 81 -11.23 -15.05 -23.73
C LEU A 81 -11.59 -16.22 -24.65
N LEU A 82 -10.58 -16.75 -25.33
CA LEU A 82 -10.70 -17.83 -26.29
C LEU A 82 -10.26 -19.14 -25.63
N ARG A 83 -11.13 -20.15 -25.60
CA ARG A 83 -10.76 -21.46 -25.05
C ARG A 83 -9.90 -22.22 -26.08
N PRO A 84 -8.68 -22.67 -25.72
CA PRO A 84 -7.86 -23.46 -26.62
C PRO A 84 -8.47 -24.86 -26.82
N MET A 85 -8.54 -25.29 -28.08
CA MET A 85 -9.02 -26.62 -28.48
C MET A 85 -7.90 -27.65 -28.63
N VAL A 86 -6.66 -27.17 -28.67
CA VAL A 86 -5.46 -27.98 -28.88
C VAL A 86 -4.46 -27.66 -27.79
N PRO A 87 -3.73 -28.65 -27.26
CA PRO A 87 -2.80 -28.40 -26.18
C PRO A 87 -1.61 -27.56 -26.66
N ILE A 88 -1.10 -26.73 -25.77
CA ILE A 88 -0.05 -25.75 -26.08
C ILE A 88 1.26 -26.20 -25.43
N SER A 89 2.35 -26.06 -26.19
CA SER A 89 3.70 -26.31 -25.70
C SER A 89 4.33 -25.02 -25.20
N PHE A 90 4.95 -25.07 -24.02
CA PHE A 90 5.68 -23.95 -23.45
C PHE A 90 7.18 -24.20 -23.52
N GLY A 91 7.96 -23.14 -23.68
CA GLY A 91 9.41 -23.23 -23.69
C GLY A 91 10.05 -22.08 -22.93
N VAL A 92 11.27 -22.31 -22.47
CA VAL A 92 12.11 -21.30 -21.84
C VAL A 92 13.25 -20.96 -22.79
N LEU A 93 13.38 -19.67 -23.12
CA LEU A 93 14.53 -19.14 -23.83
C LEU A 93 15.53 -18.57 -22.82
N SER A 94 16.74 -19.11 -22.80
CA SER A 94 17.83 -18.60 -21.98
C SER A 94 18.42 -17.30 -22.56
N LYS A 95 19.13 -16.54 -21.73
CA LYS A 95 19.86 -15.33 -22.17
C LYS A 95 21.01 -15.62 -23.14
N ALA A 96 21.46 -16.87 -23.22
CA ALA A 96 22.46 -17.32 -24.18
C ALA A 96 21.82 -17.91 -25.44
N ASN A 97 20.53 -17.61 -25.69
CA ASN A 97 19.73 -18.08 -26.83
C ASN A 97 19.52 -19.61 -26.91
N TYR A 98 19.84 -20.38 -25.87
CA TYR A 98 19.37 -21.76 -25.76
C TYR A 98 17.87 -21.81 -25.52
N MET A 99 17.17 -22.70 -26.21
CA MET A 99 15.74 -22.95 -26.05
C MET A 99 15.53 -24.33 -25.45
N SER A 100 14.73 -24.42 -24.39
CA SER A 100 14.17 -25.67 -23.90
C SER A 100 12.67 -25.66 -24.17
N LEU A 101 12.14 -26.73 -24.76
CA LEU A 101 10.72 -26.87 -25.09
C LEU A 101 10.12 -28.03 -24.29
N PHE A 102 9.02 -27.75 -23.61
CA PHE A 102 8.22 -28.75 -22.94
C PHE A 102 7.07 -29.15 -23.87
N LEU A 103 7.01 -30.43 -24.21
CA LEU A 103 6.02 -31.04 -25.09
C LEU A 103 5.11 -32.02 -24.32
N PRO A 104 4.39 -31.56 -23.27
CA PRO A 104 3.64 -32.40 -22.35
C PRO A 104 2.54 -33.23 -23.02
N THR A 105 2.06 -32.80 -24.17
CA THR A 105 0.91 -33.37 -24.88
C THR A 105 1.29 -34.05 -26.18
N TRP A 106 2.58 -34.11 -26.51
CA TRP A 106 3.05 -34.79 -27.73
C TRP A 106 3.12 -36.31 -27.54
N HIS A 107 3.28 -36.77 -26.30
CA HIS A 107 3.25 -38.18 -25.94
C HIS A 107 1.85 -38.52 -25.38
N ASN A 108 0.92 -38.93 -26.25
CA ASN A 108 -0.50 -39.27 -26.02
C ASN A 108 -0.75 -40.41 -25.00
N THR A 109 -0.13 -40.38 -23.82
CA THR A 109 -0.13 -41.48 -22.85
C THR A 109 -1.01 -41.22 -21.62
N ILE A 110 -1.73 -40.09 -21.58
CA ILE A 110 -2.64 -39.77 -20.48
C ILE A 110 -3.95 -40.57 -20.70
N PRO A 111 -4.30 -41.53 -19.83
CA PRO A 111 -5.57 -42.23 -19.92
C PRO A 111 -6.71 -41.26 -19.60
N LEU A 112 -7.61 -41.06 -20.57
CA LEU A 112 -8.84 -40.31 -20.38
C LEU A 112 -9.83 -41.23 -19.63
N ASN A 113 -10.08 -40.94 -18.35
CA ASN A 113 -11.19 -41.57 -17.63
C ASN A 113 -12.51 -40.93 -18.09
N ASN A 114 -13.49 -41.76 -18.45
CA ASN A 114 -14.81 -41.33 -18.90
C ASN A 114 -15.62 -40.55 -17.83
N ASP A 115 -15.17 -40.52 -16.57
CA ASP A 115 -15.90 -39.92 -15.45
C ASP A 115 -15.69 -38.40 -15.28
N THR A 116 -14.74 -37.78 -15.99
CA THR A 116 -14.52 -36.32 -15.94
C THR A 116 -15.30 -35.52 -16.99
N ALA A 117 -16.23 -36.17 -17.70
CA ALA A 117 -17.17 -35.50 -18.59
C ALA A 117 -18.22 -34.72 -17.79
N VAL A 118 -17.80 -33.61 -17.19
CA VAL A 118 -18.73 -32.62 -16.63
C VAL A 118 -19.38 -31.88 -17.79
N ASP A 119 -20.67 -32.15 -17.99
CA ASP A 119 -21.66 -31.53 -18.89
C ASP A 119 -21.24 -30.22 -19.56
N ASP A 120 -20.62 -30.34 -20.74
CA ASP A 120 -20.53 -29.26 -21.74
C ASP A 120 -21.16 -29.79 -23.06
N GLN A 121 -22.35 -30.39 -22.91
CA GLN A 121 -23.05 -31.17 -23.96
C GLN A 121 -23.30 -30.36 -25.24
N GLY A 122 -23.39 -29.02 -25.16
CA GLY A 122 -23.68 -28.18 -26.34
C GLY A 122 -22.53 -27.97 -27.34
N LEU A 123 -21.26 -28.06 -26.89
CA LEU A 123 -20.08 -27.83 -27.75
C LEU A 123 -19.54 -29.12 -28.37
N THR A 124 -19.70 -30.24 -27.67
CA THR A 124 -19.13 -31.55 -28.05
C THR A 124 -20.00 -32.29 -29.09
N ASP A 125 -21.29 -31.99 -29.17
CA ASP A 125 -22.23 -32.63 -30.11
C ASP A 125 -22.00 -32.26 -31.60
N ASN A 126 -21.34 -31.12 -31.87
CA ASN A 126 -21.14 -30.60 -33.24
C ASN A 126 -19.70 -30.69 -33.75
N LEU A 127 -18.78 -31.33 -33.00
CA LEU A 127 -17.35 -31.39 -33.31
C LEU A 127 -16.91 -32.81 -33.72
N PRO A 128 -15.98 -32.96 -34.68
CA PRO A 128 -15.34 -34.25 -34.95
C PRO A 128 -14.75 -34.88 -33.69
N LEU A 129 -14.86 -36.21 -33.57
CA LEU A 129 -14.36 -36.98 -32.42
C LEU A 129 -12.88 -36.69 -32.08
N GLU A 130 -12.05 -36.43 -33.10
CA GLU A 130 -10.65 -36.07 -32.91
C GLU A 130 -10.46 -34.71 -32.21
N LEU A 131 -11.32 -33.73 -32.51
CA LEU A 131 -11.27 -32.42 -31.85
C LEU A 131 -11.80 -32.49 -30.42
N VAL A 132 -12.81 -33.32 -30.16
CA VAL A 132 -13.30 -33.59 -28.80
C VAL A 132 -12.20 -34.24 -27.95
N TYR A 133 -11.50 -35.22 -28.51
CA TYR A 133 -10.37 -35.87 -27.83
C TYR A 133 -9.24 -34.87 -27.51
N ARG A 134 -8.87 -34.01 -28.47
CA ARG A 134 -7.86 -32.96 -28.26
C ARG A 134 -8.29 -31.91 -27.24
N GLU A 135 -9.56 -31.55 -27.21
CA GLU A 135 -10.13 -30.62 -26.23
C GLU A 135 -10.01 -31.19 -24.81
N GLN A 136 -10.38 -32.46 -24.61
CA GLN A 136 -10.28 -33.11 -23.31
C GLN A 136 -8.83 -33.18 -22.81
N LEU A 137 -7.88 -33.51 -23.69
CA LEU A 137 -6.45 -33.46 -23.38
C LEU A 137 -5.99 -32.03 -23.05
N THR A 138 -6.49 -31.03 -23.77
CA THR A 138 -6.19 -29.62 -23.52
C THR A 138 -6.70 -29.19 -22.16
N ARG A 139 -7.91 -29.62 -21.77
CA ARG A 139 -8.51 -29.31 -20.48
C ARG A 139 -7.72 -29.91 -19.31
N ILE A 140 -7.34 -31.18 -19.42
CA ILE A 140 -6.45 -31.82 -18.43
C ILE A 140 -5.12 -31.08 -18.34
N PHE A 141 -4.61 -30.65 -19.49
CA PHE A 141 -3.37 -29.91 -19.56
C PHE A 141 -3.45 -28.57 -18.81
N THR A 142 -4.45 -27.73 -19.12
CA THR A 142 -4.63 -26.39 -18.55
C THR A 142 -4.98 -26.41 -17.06
N CYS A 143 -5.79 -27.38 -16.61
CA CYS A 143 -6.23 -27.42 -15.21
C CYS A 143 -5.19 -28.04 -14.28
N LYS A 144 -4.31 -28.92 -14.79
CA LYS A 144 -3.41 -29.72 -13.95
C LYS A 144 -1.96 -29.73 -14.44
N THR A 145 -1.67 -30.41 -15.55
CA THR A 145 -0.28 -30.78 -15.88
C THR A 145 0.59 -29.57 -16.22
N HIS A 146 0.00 -28.48 -16.74
CA HIS A 146 0.70 -27.22 -16.99
C HIS A 146 1.47 -26.72 -15.75
N TRP A 147 0.88 -26.88 -14.58
CA TRP A 147 1.41 -26.39 -13.30
C TRP A 147 2.37 -27.38 -12.62
N GLU A 148 2.57 -28.56 -13.20
CA GLU A 148 3.51 -29.59 -12.74
C GLU A 148 4.86 -29.52 -13.49
N LEU A 149 4.93 -28.79 -14.60
CA LEU A 149 6.08 -28.77 -15.50
C LEU A 149 7.34 -28.16 -14.89
N SER A 150 7.27 -26.89 -14.49
CA SER A 150 8.44 -26.15 -14.05
C SER A 150 8.05 -24.97 -13.17
N THR A 151 8.75 -24.87 -12.04
CA THR A 151 8.68 -23.75 -11.09
C THR A 151 8.91 -22.40 -11.77
N THR A 152 9.79 -22.35 -12.79
CA THR A 152 10.09 -21.14 -13.55
C THR A 152 8.94 -20.74 -14.49
N LEU A 153 8.32 -21.72 -15.15
CA LEU A 153 7.17 -21.48 -16.03
C LEU A 153 5.96 -21.01 -15.22
N THR A 154 5.60 -21.74 -14.15
CA THR A 154 4.54 -21.35 -13.22
C THR A 154 4.74 -19.90 -12.75
N SER A 155 5.95 -19.55 -12.30
CA SER A 155 6.26 -18.20 -11.80
C SER A 155 6.01 -17.11 -12.84
N ASN A 156 6.44 -17.31 -14.09
CA ASN A 156 6.27 -16.31 -15.14
C ASN A 156 4.84 -16.24 -15.67
N HIS A 157 4.15 -17.39 -15.79
CA HIS A 157 2.77 -17.43 -16.26
C HIS A 157 1.81 -16.77 -15.27
N LEU A 158 1.91 -17.09 -13.98
CA LEU A 158 1.07 -16.43 -12.96
C LEU A 158 1.33 -14.92 -12.92
N LEU A 159 2.60 -14.50 -12.99
CA LEU A 159 2.95 -13.09 -13.02
C LEU A 159 2.32 -12.38 -14.24
N ALA A 160 2.36 -13.01 -15.41
CA ALA A 160 1.81 -12.46 -16.65
C ALA A 160 0.29 -12.36 -16.58
N ILE A 161 -0.42 -13.44 -16.17
CA ILE A 161 -1.88 -13.43 -16.06
C ILE A 161 -2.34 -12.35 -15.10
N ILE A 162 -1.75 -12.28 -13.90
CA ILE A 162 -2.18 -11.33 -12.87
C ILE A 162 -1.88 -9.89 -13.30
N ALA A 163 -0.68 -9.64 -13.84
CA ALA A 163 -0.31 -8.30 -14.30
C ALA A 163 -1.24 -7.81 -15.41
N VAL A 164 -1.48 -8.62 -16.45
CA VAL A 164 -2.35 -8.24 -17.56
C VAL A 164 -3.81 -8.11 -17.11
N SER A 165 -4.29 -8.97 -16.22
CA SER A 165 -5.64 -8.87 -15.66
C SER A 165 -5.83 -7.57 -14.87
N HIS A 166 -4.86 -7.18 -14.04
CA HIS A 166 -4.90 -5.90 -13.32
C HIS A 166 -4.85 -4.71 -14.29
N THR A 167 -4.03 -4.76 -15.33
CA THR A 167 -4.01 -3.73 -16.39
C THR A 167 -5.39 -3.57 -17.01
N LEU A 168 -6.02 -4.66 -17.47
CA LEU A 168 -7.34 -4.62 -18.10
C LEU A 168 -8.44 -4.18 -17.12
N MET A 169 -8.37 -4.59 -15.85
CA MET A 169 -9.27 -4.12 -14.79
C MET A 169 -9.18 -2.61 -14.55
N SER A 170 -7.96 -2.04 -14.64
CA SER A 170 -7.72 -0.61 -14.48
C SER A 170 -8.21 0.21 -15.68
N MET A 171 -8.27 -0.40 -16.87
CA MET A 171 -8.81 0.22 -18.07
C MET A 171 -10.35 0.33 -17.98
N SER A 172 -10.89 1.48 -18.36
CA SER A 172 -12.34 1.73 -18.31
C SER A 172 -13.13 0.84 -19.28
N ASN A 173 -13.67 -0.29 -18.86
CA ASN A 173 -14.45 -1.25 -19.69
C ASN A 173 -13.59 -1.96 -20.75
N ALA A 174 -12.41 -2.45 -20.37
CA ALA A 174 -11.67 -3.34 -21.26
C ALA A 174 -12.32 -4.73 -21.28
N THR A 175 -12.72 -5.16 -22.48
CA THR A 175 -13.23 -6.50 -22.82
C THR A 175 -12.71 -6.82 -24.22
N PHE A 176 -12.54 -8.10 -24.53
CA PHE A 176 -12.16 -8.55 -25.87
C PHE A 176 -13.38 -8.78 -26.79
N ILE A 177 -14.59 -8.49 -26.31
CA ILE A 177 -15.82 -8.60 -27.11
C ILE A 177 -15.98 -7.34 -27.97
N LEU A 178 -15.82 -7.50 -29.28
CA LEU A 178 -15.84 -6.41 -30.27
C LEU A 178 -17.08 -5.51 -30.19
N GLU A 179 -18.26 -6.09 -29.97
CA GLU A 179 -19.51 -5.33 -29.87
C GLU A 179 -19.56 -4.44 -28.63
N GLN A 180 -19.08 -4.95 -27.49
CA GLN A 180 -19.00 -4.18 -26.25
C GLN A 180 -17.92 -3.09 -26.32
N GLU A 181 -16.81 -3.36 -27.03
CA GLU A 181 -15.79 -2.35 -27.29
C GLU A 181 -16.30 -1.23 -28.22
N ARG A 182 -17.12 -1.59 -29.22
CA ARG A 182 -17.82 -0.63 -30.09
C ARG A 182 -18.76 0.27 -29.28
N ASN A 183 -19.58 -0.32 -28.42
CA ASN A 183 -20.52 0.41 -27.56
C ASN A 183 -19.80 1.35 -26.59
N ARG A 184 -18.67 0.91 -26.01
CA ARG A 184 -17.78 1.77 -25.19
C ARG A 184 -17.27 3.00 -25.94
N LYS A 185 -16.84 2.85 -27.20
CA LYS A 185 -16.31 3.96 -28.02
C LYS A 185 -17.41 4.94 -28.43
N LEU A 186 -18.61 4.45 -28.70
CA LEU A 186 -19.79 5.27 -29.01
C LEU A 186 -20.29 6.05 -27.78
N HIS A 187 -20.35 5.42 -26.60
CA HIS A 187 -20.78 6.07 -25.36
C HIS A 187 -19.86 7.23 -24.94
N ARG A 188 -18.55 7.15 -25.23
CA ARG A 188 -17.58 8.25 -25.02
C ARG A 188 -17.83 9.49 -25.87
N GLN A 189 -18.54 9.38 -27.00
CA GLN A 189 -18.83 10.53 -27.88
C GLN A 189 -20.14 11.25 -27.52
N SER A 190 -21.03 10.61 -26.75
CA SER A 190 -22.40 11.09 -26.49
C SER A 190 -22.55 12.00 -25.26
N THR A 191 -21.46 12.46 -24.63
CA THR A 191 -21.50 13.23 -23.37
C THR A 191 -21.92 14.70 -23.53
N ARG A 192 -22.59 15.07 -24.62
CA ARG A 192 -23.16 16.40 -24.84
C ARG A 192 -24.57 16.26 -25.41
N VAL A 193 -25.58 16.35 -24.55
CA VAL A 193 -26.94 16.94 -24.72
C VAL A 193 -27.85 16.46 -23.57
N LYS A 194 -28.94 17.19 -23.30
CA LYS A 194 -29.93 16.96 -22.21
C LYS A 194 -30.34 15.49 -22.11
N TRP A 195 -30.31 14.98 -20.88
CA TRP A 195 -30.59 13.58 -20.52
C TRP A 195 -32.10 13.32 -20.50
N SER A 196 -32.54 12.28 -21.21
CA SER A 196 -33.87 11.68 -21.07
C SER A 196 -33.87 10.62 -19.96
N LYS A 197 -35.04 10.27 -19.42
CA LYS A 197 -35.20 9.17 -18.44
C LYS A 197 -34.71 7.82 -19.00
N ALA A 198 -34.81 7.61 -20.32
CA ALA A 198 -34.25 6.44 -21.00
C ALA A 198 -32.71 6.47 -21.11
N ASP A 199 -32.10 7.67 -21.08
CA ASP A 199 -30.64 7.81 -21.05
C ASP A 199 -30.08 7.52 -19.65
N GLU A 200 -30.84 7.85 -18.59
CA GLU A 200 -30.53 7.48 -17.20
C GLU A 200 -30.57 5.96 -16.99
N GLU A 201 -31.62 5.27 -17.46
CA GLU A 201 -31.73 3.80 -17.38
C GLU A 201 -30.60 3.09 -18.17
N ASN A 202 -30.23 3.64 -19.34
CA ASN A 202 -29.10 3.11 -20.13
C ASN A 202 -27.74 3.36 -19.46
N GLU A 203 -27.55 4.49 -18.75
CA GLU A 203 -26.32 4.76 -17.99
C GLU A 203 -26.18 3.83 -16.78
N GLU A 204 -27.28 3.55 -16.07
CA GLU A 204 -27.29 2.57 -14.98
C GLU A 204 -26.91 1.18 -15.49
N LEU A 205 -27.49 0.73 -16.61
CA LEU A 205 -27.19 -0.56 -17.21
C LEU A 205 -25.72 -0.67 -17.66
N TYR A 206 -25.19 0.41 -18.26
CA TYR A 206 -23.79 0.49 -18.66
C TYR A 206 -22.84 0.48 -17.45
N THR A 207 -23.21 1.14 -16.35
CA THR A 207 -22.43 1.16 -15.10
C THR A 207 -22.42 -0.22 -14.43
N GLN A 208 -23.55 -0.93 -14.46
CA GLN A 208 -23.63 -2.32 -13.97
C GLN A 208 -22.77 -3.25 -14.82
N GLN A 209 -22.83 -3.15 -16.15
CA GLN A 209 -21.98 -3.93 -17.06
C GLN A 209 -20.48 -3.65 -16.80
N GLN A 210 -20.11 -2.40 -16.59
CA GLN A 210 -18.76 -2.00 -16.21
C GLN A 210 -18.29 -2.68 -14.91
N ALA A 211 -19.14 -2.72 -13.88
CA ALA A 211 -18.82 -3.36 -12.63
C ALA A 211 -18.62 -4.88 -12.81
N GLN A 212 -19.47 -5.54 -13.60
CA GLN A 212 -19.36 -6.97 -13.88
C GLN A 212 -18.06 -7.33 -14.63
N ILE A 213 -17.67 -6.54 -15.63
CA ILE A 213 -16.41 -6.78 -16.37
C ILE A 213 -15.20 -6.63 -15.44
N LYS A 214 -15.16 -5.58 -14.61
CA LYS A 214 -14.10 -5.40 -13.60
C LYS A 214 -14.06 -6.55 -12.61
N GLN A 215 -15.22 -7.04 -12.19
CA GLN A 215 -15.33 -8.21 -11.33
C GLN A 215 -14.78 -9.46 -12.00
N GLY A 216 -15.07 -9.70 -13.29
CA GLY A 216 -14.51 -10.82 -14.05
C GLY A 216 -12.98 -10.82 -14.08
N TRP A 217 -12.35 -9.67 -14.36
CA TRP A 217 -10.88 -9.54 -14.30
C TRP A 217 -10.33 -9.78 -12.89
N SER A 218 -11.02 -9.31 -11.86
CA SER A 218 -10.64 -9.54 -10.46
C SER A 218 -10.73 -11.02 -10.08
N LEU A 219 -11.78 -11.73 -10.53
CA LEU A 219 -11.95 -13.17 -10.31
C LEU A 219 -10.83 -13.97 -11.00
N LEU A 220 -10.51 -13.62 -12.24
CA LEU A 220 -9.41 -14.24 -13.00
C LEU A 220 -8.08 -14.10 -12.26
N ALA A 221 -7.75 -12.89 -11.79
CA ALA A 221 -6.54 -12.65 -11.00
C ALA A 221 -6.55 -13.39 -9.65
N ALA A 222 -7.70 -13.45 -8.97
CA ALA A 222 -7.84 -14.11 -7.67
C ALA A 222 -7.69 -15.63 -7.78
N LEU A 223 -8.22 -16.26 -8.84
CA LEU A 223 -8.01 -17.69 -9.11
C LEU A 223 -6.51 -17.99 -9.15
N HIS A 224 -5.76 -17.32 -10.03
CA HIS A 224 -4.35 -17.61 -10.26
C HIS A 224 -3.44 -17.20 -9.10
N CYS A 225 -3.80 -16.18 -8.33
CA CYS A 225 -3.00 -15.72 -7.19
C CYS A 225 -3.25 -16.59 -5.93
N VAL A 226 -4.51 -16.88 -5.62
CA VAL A 226 -4.92 -17.40 -4.31
C VAL A 226 -5.48 -18.82 -4.36
N LEU A 227 -6.31 -19.16 -5.35
CA LEU A 227 -7.07 -20.41 -5.32
C LEU A 227 -6.41 -21.57 -6.09
N LEU A 228 -5.60 -21.24 -7.11
CA LEU A 228 -5.02 -22.19 -8.03
C LEU A 228 -4.23 -23.33 -7.34
N PRO A 229 -3.29 -23.06 -6.40
CA PRO A 229 -2.53 -24.14 -5.77
C PRO A 229 -3.41 -25.16 -5.04
N ASP A 230 -4.44 -24.69 -4.34
CA ASP A 230 -5.36 -25.56 -3.59
C ASP A 230 -6.24 -26.38 -4.53
N LYS A 231 -6.75 -25.76 -5.61
CA LYS A 231 -7.56 -26.45 -6.63
C LYS A 231 -6.77 -27.49 -7.42
N VAL A 232 -5.51 -27.21 -7.77
CA VAL A 232 -4.64 -28.18 -8.47
C VAL A 232 -4.37 -29.41 -7.60
N VAL A 233 -4.15 -29.22 -6.30
CA VAL A 233 -3.99 -30.33 -5.34
C VAL A 233 -5.29 -31.12 -5.17
N GLN A 234 -6.45 -30.46 -5.13
CA GLN A 234 -7.75 -31.13 -5.09
C GLN A 234 -8.02 -31.99 -6.33
N LEU A 235 -7.55 -31.58 -7.51
CA LEU A 235 -7.58 -32.36 -8.76
C LEU A 235 -6.53 -33.51 -8.80
N GLY A 236 -5.91 -33.81 -7.66
CA GLY A 236 -5.02 -34.95 -7.48
C GLY A 236 -3.61 -34.74 -8.02
N SER A 237 -3.14 -33.49 -8.14
CA SER A 237 -1.73 -33.20 -8.41
C SER A 237 -0.88 -33.45 -7.15
N LYS A 238 0.18 -34.25 -7.29
CA LYS A 238 1.19 -34.45 -6.22
C LYS A 238 2.43 -33.57 -6.41
N ASN A 239 2.65 -33.05 -7.62
CA ASN A 239 3.90 -32.40 -8.04
C ASN A 239 3.70 -30.93 -8.44
N PHE A 240 2.73 -30.23 -7.87
CA PHE A 240 2.50 -28.81 -8.16
C PHE A 240 3.79 -28.00 -7.93
N LYS A 241 4.32 -27.39 -9.00
CA LYS A 241 5.55 -26.60 -8.96
C LYS A 241 5.22 -25.18 -8.54
N ARG A 242 5.52 -24.87 -7.27
CA ARG A 242 5.19 -23.58 -6.64
C ARG A 242 5.94 -22.39 -7.27
N PRO A 243 5.43 -21.16 -7.15
CA PRO A 243 6.16 -19.98 -7.61
C PRO A 243 7.45 -19.73 -6.82
N GLN A 244 8.53 -19.34 -7.51
CA GLN A 244 9.81 -18.97 -6.90
C GLN A 244 9.72 -17.63 -6.17
N VAL A 245 9.89 -17.67 -4.85
CA VAL A 245 9.90 -16.47 -3.99
C VAL A 245 11.03 -15.50 -4.36
N GLU A 246 12.18 -16.00 -4.82
CA GLU A 246 13.32 -15.19 -5.26
C GLU A 246 12.97 -14.39 -6.53
N THR A 247 12.27 -15.05 -7.45
CA THR A 247 11.85 -14.43 -8.70
C THR A 247 10.82 -13.35 -8.41
N MET A 248 9.86 -13.61 -7.51
CA MET A 248 8.90 -12.59 -7.08
C MET A 248 9.57 -11.43 -6.34
N ALA A 249 10.53 -11.68 -5.44
CA ALA A 249 11.30 -10.62 -4.78
C ALA A 249 12.09 -9.75 -5.76
N LYS A 250 12.64 -10.32 -6.84
CA LYS A 250 13.27 -9.55 -7.93
C LYS A 250 12.24 -8.72 -8.70
N ARG A 251 11.03 -9.25 -8.93
CA ARG A 251 9.94 -8.56 -9.63
C ARG A 251 9.21 -7.52 -8.76
N TRP A 252 9.35 -7.58 -7.43
CA TRP A 252 8.98 -6.48 -6.53
C TRP A 252 9.72 -5.18 -6.87
N GLN A 253 10.91 -5.29 -7.46
CA GLN A 253 11.72 -4.18 -7.93
C GLN A 253 11.47 -3.89 -9.43
N HIS A 254 10.38 -4.34 -10.03
CA HIS A 254 10.15 -4.10 -11.45
C HIS A 254 9.79 -2.62 -11.73
N HIS A 255 10.22 -2.10 -12.87
CA HIS A 255 9.93 -0.73 -13.29
C HIS A 255 8.47 -0.54 -13.71
N CYS A 256 7.85 -1.58 -14.28
CA CYS A 256 6.42 -1.61 -14.58
C CYS A 256 5.62 -1.93 -13.30
N VAL A 257 4.61 -1.12 -13.03
CA VAL A 257 3.83 -1.12 -11.78
C VAL A 257 2.98 -2.37 -11.69
N GLU A 258 2.41 -2.81 -12.80
CA GLU A 258 1.48 -3.94 -12.89
C GLU A 258 2.18 -5.26 -12.64
N VAL A 259 3.37 -5.43 -13.22
CA VAL A 259 4.26 -6.58 -12.91
C VAL A 259 4.68 -6.56 -11.45
N ARG A 260 4.93 -5.37 -10.90
CA ARG A 260 5.32 -5.22 -9.49
C ARG A 260 4.17 -5.58 -8.56
N GLU A 261 2.96 -5.05 -8.77
CA GLU A 261 1.77 -5.37 -7.97
C GLU A 261 1.40 -6.86 -8.06
N ALA A 262 1.54 -7.47 -9.25
CA ALA A 262 1.35 -8.91 -9.41
C ALA A 262 2.38 -9.73 -8.62
N ALA A 263 3.66 -9.35 -8.68
CA ALA A 263 4.72 -10.00 -7.91
C ALA A 263 4.53 -9.82 -6.40
N GLN A 264 4.02 -8.65 -5.98
CA GLN A 264 3.69 -8.37 -4.58
C GLN A 264 2.60 -9.32 -4.08
N ALA A 265 1.48 -9.40 -4.80
CA ALA A 265 0.36 -10.27 -4.43
C ALA A 265 0.79 -11.75 -4.37
N LEU A 266 1.51 -12.24 -5.38
CA LEU A 266 2.00 -13.61 -5.43
C LEU A 266 2.99 -13.92 -4.29
N LEU A 267 3.95 -13.04 -4.03
CA LEU A 267 4.93 -13.26 -2.96
C LEU A 267 4.25 -13.33 -1.59
N LEU A 268 3.31 -12.44 -1.31
CA LEU A 268 2.57 -12.44 -0.04
C LEU A 268 1.70 -13.68 0.11
N ALA A 269 1.04 -14.12 -0.97
CA ALA A 269 0.25 -15.35 -0.98
C ALA A 269 1.12 -16.58 -0.68
N GLU A 270 2.27 -16.71 -1.34
CA GLU A 270 3.19 -17.83 -1.11
C GLU A 270 3.82 -17.81 0.28
N LEU A 271 4.31 -16.65 0.75
CA LEU A 271 4.85 -16.52 2.10
C LEU A 271 3.79 -16.82 3.17
N GLY A 272 2.53 -16.45 2.92
CA GLY A 272 1.39 -16.83 3.75
C GLY A 272 1.21 -18.34 3.84
N ARG A 273 1.20 -19.03 2.69
CA ARG A 273 1.05 -20.49 2.58
C ARG A 273 2.20 -21.29 3.21
N MET A 274 3.44 -20.79 3.15
CA MET A 274 4.61 -21.46 3.75
C MET A 274 4.51 -21.61 5.28
N GLY A 275 3.70 -20.77 5.93
CA GLY A 275 3.58 -20.74 7.39
C GLY A 275 4.85 -20.25 8.10
N PRO A 276 4.84 -20.16 9.43
CA PRO A 276 5.94 -19.60 10.21
C PRO A 276 7.25 -20.39 10.09
N LYS A 277 7.17 -21.73 10.06
CA LYS A 277 8.34 -22.62 9.93
C LYS A 277 9.04 -22.46 8.58
N GLY A 278 8.27 -22.46 7.48
CA GLY A 278 8.83 -22.25 6.14
C GLY A 278 9.45 -20.87 5.97
N ARG A 279 8.81 -19.82 6.52
CA ARG A 279 9.38 -18.46 6.53
C ARG A 279 10.68 -18.38 7.33
N LYS A 280 10.79 -19.10 8.45
CA LYS A 280 12.03 -19.16 9.24
C LYS A 280 13.19 -19.81 8.45
N MET A 281 12.94 -20.93 7.78
CA MET A 281 13.96 -21.57 6.92
C MET A 281 14.43 -20.63 5.80
N LEU A 282 13.50 -19.87 5.22
CA LEU A 282 13.81 -18.88 4.20
C LEU A 282 14.63 -17.70 4.75
N ILE A 283 14.32 -17.25 5.98
CA ILE A 283 15.13 -16.25 6.68
C ILE A 283 16.56 -16.77 6.88
N ASP A 284 16.70 -17.98 7.38
CA ASP A 284 18.01 -18.57 7.72
C ASP A 284 18.89 -18.73 6.46
N SER A 285 18.30 -19.09 5.31
CA SER A 285 19.04 -19.23 4.04
C SER A 285 19.44 -17.88 3.42
N TRP A 286 18.63 -16.84 3.59
CA TRP A 286 18.85 -15.52 2.97
C TRP A 286 19.56 -14.50 3.86
N ALA A 287 19.54 -14.68 5.18
CA ALA A 287 20.18 -13.76 6.14
C ALA A 287 21.69 -13.57 5.88
N GLN A 288 22.39 -14.61 5.43
CA GLN A 288 23.82 -14.55 5.09
C GLN A 288 24.15 -13.61 3.93
N PHE A 289 23.17 -13.31 3.07
CA PHE A 289 23.33 -12.39 1.94
C PHE A 289 22.94 -10.96 2.28
N LEU A 290 22.54 -10.66 3.52
CA LEU A 290 22.20 -9.30 3.90
C LEU A 290 23.48 -8.45 4.00
N PRO A 291 23.56 -7.30 3.30
CA PRO A 291 24.73 -6.43 3.40
C PRO A 291 24.89 -5.85 4.81
N LEU A 292 26.09 -5.96 5.35
CA LEU A 292 26.48 -5.32 6.61
C LEU A 292 26.80 -3.85 6.33
N TYR A 293 25.81 -2.98 6.48
CA TYR A 293 26.04 -1.54 6.47
C TYR A 293 26.47 -1.11 7.88
N THR A 294 27.73 -1.29 8.24
CA THR A 294 28.29 -0.64 9.43
C THR A 294 28.31 0.87 9.21
N GLN A 295 27.82 1.63 10.19
CA GLN A 295 27.93 3.09 10.18
C GLN A 295 29.40 3.45 10.00
N LEU A 296 29.72 4.09 8.87
CA LEU A 296 31.07 4.32 8.32
C LEU A 296 31.68 3.09 7.64
N GLU A 297 31.28 2.79 6.40
CA GLU A 297 32.25 2.64 5.29
C GLU A 297 31.62 2.55 3.90
N THR A 298 32.28 3.25 2.98
CA THR A 298 32.16 3.15 1.52
C THR A 298 32.27 1.71 1.03
N ILE A 299 31.50 1.40 -0.02
CA ILE A 299 31.60 0.16 -0.80
C ILE A 299 33.07 -0.15 -1.15
N ASN A 300 33.74 -1.05 -0.42
CA ASN A 300 34.79 -1.91 -0.97
C ASN A 300 35.26 -3.10 -0.10
N GLN A 301 35.51 -4.19 -0.83
CA GLN A 301 36.57 -5.20 -0.64
C GLN A 301 36.59 -6.05 0.64
N GLN A 302 35.82 -7.14 0.61
CA GLN A 302 36.37 -8.44 0.99
C GLN A 302 36.27 -9.38 -0.21
N ALA A 303 37.28 -9.29 -1.07
CA ALA A 303 37.63 -10.41 -1.94
C ALA A 303 38.18 -11.50 -1.02
N VAL A 304 37.55 -12.68 -1.06
CA VAL A 304 38.09 -13.89 -0.44
C VAL A 304 39.43 -14.18 -1.12
N SER A 305 40.52 -13.98 -0.39
CA SER A 305 41.84 -14.47 -0.77
C SER A 305 41.81 -16.00 -0.85
N PRO A 306 42.40 -16.64 -1.88
CA PRO A 306 42.57 -18.09 -1.87
C PRO A 306 43.57 -18.48 -0.78
N PRO A 307 43.41 -19.64 -0.12
CA PRO A 307 44.38 -20.09 0.86
C PRO A 307 45.70 -20.44 0.16
N SER A 308 46.78 -19.99 0.78
CA SER A 308 48.17 -20.27 0.47
C SER A 308 48.44 -21.77 0.28
N LEU A 309 49.13 -22.08 -0.82
CA LEU A 309 49.76 -23.37 -1.09
C LEU A 309 50.66 -23.78 0.08
N ASN A 310 50.41 -24.97 0.64
CA ASN A 310 51.38 -25.65 1.46
C ASN A 310 51.87 -26.89 0.68
N ASN A 311 53.18 -26.89 0.46
CA ASN A 311 53.92 -27.88 -0.32
C ASN A 311 53.94 -29.23 0.42
N GLY A 312 53.56 -30.31 -0.28
CA GLY A 312 53.67 -31.68 0.21
C GLY A 312 53.64 -32.67 -0.94
N ASN A 313 54.82 -32.95 -1.49
CA ASN A 313 55.07 -33.98 -2.50
C ASN A 313 54.62 -35.38 -2.04
N SER A 314 53.94 -36.14 -2.90
CA SER A 314 54.39 -37.48 -3.32
C SER A 314 53.55 -38.03 -4.47
N ASN A 315 54.28 -38.65 -5.41
CA ASN A 315 53.84 -39.25 -6.66
C ASN A 315 52.95 -40.48 -6.52
N THR A 316 52.15 -40.70 -7.58
CA THR A 316 51.75 -41.94 -8.28
C THR A 316 50.24 -41.83 -8.61
N GLY A 317 49.73 -41.94 -9.83
CA GLY A 317 50.22 -42.61 -11.04
C GLY A 317 49.30 -43.79 -11.35
N ALA A 318 48.08 -43.55 -11.85
CA ALA A 318 47.29 -44.55 -12.57
C ALA A 318 46.10 -43.92 -13.30
N VAL A 319 46.08 -44.08 -14.62
CA VAL A 319 44.99 -43.79 -15.56
C VAL A 319 44.12 -45.04 -15.64
N LEU A 320 42.81 -44.92 -15.41
CA LEU A 320 41.82 -45.91 -15.83
C LEU A 320 40.53 -45.20 -16.30
N SER A 321 40.12 -45.58 -17.50
CA SER A 321 38.92 -45.16 -18.24
C SER A 321 37.62 -45.62 -17.55
N PRO A 322 36.47 -44.94 -17.72
CA PRO A 322 35.20 -45.36 -17.15
C PRO A 322 34.40 -46.25 -18.11
N GLU A 323 33.87 -47.37 -17.62
CA GLU A 323 32.71 -48.06 -18.23
C GLU A 323 31.40 -47.42 -17.72
N PRO A 324 30.30 -47.44 -18.50
CA PRO A 324 29.06 -46.77 -18.16
C PRO A 324 28.18 -47.68 -17.28
N ALA A 325 27.86 -47.21 -16.07
CA ALA A 325 26.74 -47.74 -15.30
C ALA A 325 25.51 -46.85 -15.54
N GLU A 326 24.40 -47.49 -15.89
CA GLU A 326 23.09 -46.90 -16.06
C GLU A 326 22.60 -46.38 -14.69
N GLU A 327 22.52 -45.05 -14.54
CA GLU A 327 21.90 -44.41 -13.37
C GLU A 327 20.57 -43.79 -13.80
N GLU A 328 19.49 -44.30 -13.21
CA GLU A 328 18.14 -43.75 -13.29
C GLU A 328 18.15 -42.29 -12.79
N PHE A 329 17.67 -41.38 -13.63
CA PHE A 329 17.49 -39.97 -13.29
C PHE A 329 16.30 -39.80 -12.33
N GLU A 330 16.58 -39.78 -11.02
CA GLU A 330 15.73 -39.08 -10.06
C GLU A 330 16.33 -37.70 -9.80
N GLU A 331 15.86 -36.70 -10.55
CA GLU A 331 16.16 -35.29 -10.29
C GLU A 331 15.40 -34.82 -9.04
N GLU A 332 16.00 -35.03 -7.86
CA GLU A 332 15.67 -34.25 -6.68
C GLU A 332 16.22 -32.82 -6.87
N GLU A 333 15.36 -31.86 -7.18
CA GLU A 333 15.64 -30.42 -7.14
C GLU A 333 15.86 -29.95 -5.68
N GLU A 334 16.89 -30.45 -4.99
CA GLU A 334 17.42 -29.80 -3.79
C GLU A 334 18.48 -28.78 -4.20
N GLU A 335 18.07 -27.50 -4.25
CA GLU A 335 18.96 -26.37 -4.50
C GLU A 335 19.90 -26.17 -3.29
N GLN A 336 20.97 -26.97 -3.19
CA GLN A 336 22.06 -26.73 -2.26
C GLN A 336 22.64 -25.34 -2.52
N VAL A 337 22.66 -24.50 -1.48
CA VAL A 337 23.08 -23.09 -1.56
C VAL A 337 24.52 -22.97 -2.05
N ARG A 338 24.70 -22.84 -3.36
CA ARG A 338 26.01 -22.65 -4.00
C ARG A 338 26.56 -21.26 -3.65
N LYS A 339 27.80 -21.23 -3.13
CA LYS A 339 28.55 -19.97 -2.88
C LYS A 339 28.61 -19.15 -4.19
N PRO A 340 28.36 -17.84 -4.16
CA PRO A 340 28.24 -17.03 -5.37
C PRO A 340 29.55 -17.08 -6.17
N SER A 341 29.44 -17.43 -7.45
CA SER A 341 30.60 -17.63 -8.33
C SER A 341 31.18 -16.32 -8.88
N SER A 342 30.46 -15.20 -8.74
CA SER A 342 30.90 -13.88 -9.17
C SER A 342 30.42 -12.74 -8.27
N LEU A 343 31.13 -11.61 -8.29
CA LEU A 343 30.75 -10.38 -7.58
C LEU A 343 29.41 -9.79 -8.09
N ALA A 344 29.06 -10.04 -9.35
CA ALA A 344 27.76 -9.67 -9.91
C ALA A 344 26.63 -10.54 -9.37
N GLU A 345 26.87 -11.85 -9.18
CA GLU A 345 25.91 -12.76 -8.57
C GLU A 345 25.68 -12.43 -7.09
N LEU A 346 26.76 -12.14 -6.34
CA LEU A 346 26.66 -11.73 -4.95
C LEU A 346 25.81 -10.47 -4.78
N LYS A 347 26.04 -9.43 -5.60
CA LYS A 347 25.21 -8.20 -5.58
C LYS A 347 23.74 -8.49 -5.87
N ARG A 348 23.44 -9.40 -6.81
CA ARG A 348 22.05 -9.81 -7.11
C ARG A 348 21.41 -10.53 -5.92
N LYS A 349 22.15 -11.43 -5.27
CA LYS A 349 21.70 -12.13 -4.06
C LYS A 349 21.46 -11.12 -2.91
N GLN A 350 22.35 -10.17 -2.69
CA GLN A 350 22.19 -9.09 -1.70
C GLN A 350 20.92 -8.26 -1.93
N THR A 351 20.71 -7.79 -3.16
CA THR A 351 19.51 -7.02 -3.53
C THR A 351 18.23 -7.81 -3.33
N THR A 352 18.24 -9.10 -3.62
CA THR A 352 17.09 -10.00 -3.41
C THR A 352 16.86 -10.23 -1.92
N ALA A 353 17.93 -10.45 -1.13
CA ALA A 353 17.87 -10.65 0.31
C ALA A 353 17.25 -9.46 1.05
N VAL A 354 17.67 -8.23 0.71
CA VAL A 354 17.12 -7.00 1.32
C VAL A 354 15.60 -6.91 1.12
N VAL A 355 15.12 -7.19 -0.09
CA VAL A 355 13.69 -7.13 -0.38
C VAL A 355 12.95 -8.30 0.26
N LEU A 356 13.44 -9.52 0.14
CA LEU A 356 12.76 -10.70 0.68
C LEU A 356 12.63 -10.63 2.22
N LEU A 357 13.73 -10.33 2.92
CA LEU A 357 13.72 -10.16 4.37
C LEU A 357 12.90 -8.93 4.79
N GLY A 358 12.94 -7.85 4.00
CA GLY A 358 12.10 -6.68 4.23
C GLY A 358 10.61 -6.99 4.09
N VAL A 359 10.19 -7.79 3.10
CA VAL A 359 8.79 -8.24 2.94
C VAL A 359 8.36 -9.10 4.12
N ILE A 360 9.17 -10.10 4.49
CA ILE A 360 8.86 -11.00 5.61
C ILE A 360 8.72 -10.21 6.91
N GLY A 361 9.59 -9.23 7.13
CA GLY A 361 9.52 -8.37 8.32
C GLY A 361 8.34 -7.43 8.34
N ALA A 362 8.06 -6.78 7.21
CA ALA A 362 6.96 -5.83 7.13
C ALA A 362 5.60 -6.48 7.33
N GLU A 363 5.38 -7.67 6.77
CA GLU A 363 4.05 -8.28 6.69
C GLU A 363 3.85 -9.42 7.70
N PHE A 364 4.91 -10.14 8.08
CA PHE A 364 4.84 -11.31 8.96
C PHE A 364 5.70 -11.18 10.23
N GLY A 365 6.35 -10.03 10.45
CA GLY A 365 7.26 -9.82 11.58
C GLY A 365 6.61 -10.01 12.95
N GLN A 366 5.29 -9.79 13.06
CA GLN A 366 4.51 -9.99 14.29
C GLN A 366 4.07 -11.46 14.49
N ASP A 367 3.75 -12.20 13.43
CA ASP A 367 3.29 -13.59 13.52
C ASP A 367 4.36 -14.55 14.04
N ILE A 368 5.62 -14.29 13.66
CA ILE A 368 6.80 -15.09 14.07
C ILE A 368 7.05 -14.95 15.60
N MET A 369 6.45 -13.96 16.26
CA MET A 369 6.54 -13.76 17.71
C MET A 369 5.60 -14.69 18.53
N SER A 370 4.54 -15.24 17.92
CA SER A 370 3.34 -15.69 18.66
C SER A 370 3.24 -17.19 18.98
N GLU A 371 4.22 -18.03 18.65
CA GLU A 371 4.19 -19.47 18.97
C GLU A 371 4.44 -19.75 20.49
N ASN A 372 3.48 -19.38 21.37
CA ASN A 372 3.01 -20.14 22.53
C ASN A 372 2.07 -19.33 23.47
N PRO A 373 0.74 -19.54 23.44
CA PRO A 373 -0.18 -18.95 24.42
C PRO A 373 -0.14 -19.62 25.80
N LYS A 374 0.45 -20.81 25.93
CA LYS A 374 0.26 -21.70 27.12
C LYS A 374 1.13 -21.39 28.34
N LYS A 375 1.95 -20.33 28.34
CA LYS A 375 2.76 -19.92 29.52
C LYS A 375 2.35 -18.58 30.14
N ARG A 376 1.20 -18.01 29.78
CA ARG A 376 0.73 -16.72 30.30
C ARG A 376 -0.23 -16.79 31.49
N ALA A 377 -0.52 -17.97 32.04
CA ALA A 377 -1.54 -18.09 33.09
C ALA A 377 -1.04 -17.85 34.53
N ASP A 378 0.26 -17.65 34.78
CA ASP A 378 0.79 -17.73 36.16
C ASP A 378 1.72 -16.60 36.61
N ASN A 379 1.55 -15.39 36.07
CA ASN A 379 2.20 -14.21 36.68
C ASN A 379 1.34 -12.95 36.50
N SER A 380 0.28 -12.87 37.28
CA SER A 380 -0.44 -11.63 37.54
C SER A 380 0.32 -10.82 38.59
N GLU A 381 1.32 -10.06 38.17
CA GLU A 381 1.75 -8.77 38.75
C GLU A 381 3.07 -8.34 38.10
N ILE A 382 2.98 -7.48 37.07
CA ILE A 382 3.90 -6.35 36.81
C ILE A 382 3.21 -5.46 35.76
N ARG A 383 2.84 -4.25 36.20
CA ARG A 383 2.32 -3.15 35.40
C ARG A 383 3.50 -2.33 34.85
N LYS A 384 3.33 -1.84 33.61
CA LYS A 384 4.06 -0.75 32.93
C LYS A 384 5.47 -1.09 32.42
N ASN A 385 5.67 -0.78 31.13
CA ASN A 385 6.86 -0.97 30.29
C ASN A 385 7.19 -2.42 29.88
N SER A 386 6.74 -2.83 28.69
CA SER A 386 7.48 -3.84 27.91
C SER A 386 7.40 -3.49 26.42
N ILE A 387 8.58 -3.13 25.90
CA ILE A 387 8.92 -2.82 24.52
C ILE A 387 8.62 -4.03 23.63
N ALA A 388 8.08 -3.78 22.43
CA ALA A 388 7.75 -4.80 21.44
C ALA A 388 9.00 -5.57 20.96
N GLU A 389 8.97 -6.90 21.03
CA GLU A 389 10.06 -7.84 20.70
C GLU A 389 9.95 -8.35 19.24
N GLY A 390 10.80 -7.88 18.31
CA GLY A 390 10.80 -8.20 16.85
C GLY A 390 11.17 -9.64 16.41
N PHE A 391 10.81 -10.04 15.16
CA PHE A 391 11.23 -11.20 14.32
C PHE A 391 11.39 -12.63 14.93
N GLY A 392 11.07 -12.85 16.20
CA GLY A 392 10.91 -14.14 16.90
C GLY A 392 12.18 -14.91 17.33
N TYR A 393 12.41 -14.90 18.66
CA TYR A 393 13.43 -15.55 19.50
C TYR A 393 14.89 -15.62 18.97
N GLY A 394 15.67 -14.62 19.35
CA GLY A 394 17.14 -14.63 19.31
C GLY A 394 17.79 -13.70 18.27
N ASN A 395 17.02 -13.15 17.33
CA ASN A 395 17.58 -12.46 16.16
C ASN A 395 17.22 -10.97 16.06
N ASN A 396 17.26 -10.23 17.18
CA ASN A 396 17.20 -8.75 17.20
C ASN A 396 18.21 -8.11 16.25
N ASN A 397 19.30 -8.83 15.94
CA ASN A 397 20.28 -8.40 14.97
C ASN A 397 19.72 -8.35 13.55
N LEU A 398 18.86 -9.30 13.15
CA LEU A 398 18.36 -9.35 11.78
C LEU A 398 17.40 -8.19 11.48
N ALA A 399 16.41 -7.94 12.33
CA ALA A 399 15.49 -6.82 12.17
C ALA A 399 16.24 -5.48 12.08
N ARG A 400 17.25 -5.31 12.93
CA ARG A 400 18.16 -4.16 12.92
C ARG A 400 19.00 -4.08 11.65
N LEU A 401 19.59 -5.17 11.18
CA LEU A 401 20.39 -5.19 9.95
C LEU A 401 19.53 -4.91 8.71
N THR A 402 18.31 -5.45 8.67
CA THR A 402 17.37 -5.21 7.57
C THR A 402 16.91 -3.75 7.58
N SER A 403 16.54 -3.19 8.74
CA SER A 403 16.17 -1.76 8.83
C SER A 403 17.34 -0.84 8.48
N MET A 404 18.57 -1.18 8.86
CA MET A 404 19.78 -0.46 8.46
C MET A 404 19.99 -0.51 6.95
N ALA A 405 19.79 -1.67 6.31
CA ALA A 405 19.90 -1.79 4.86
C ALA A 405 18.83 -0.97 4.12
N LEU A 406 17.58 -1.02 4.58
CA LEU A 406 16.48 -0.26 4.01
C LEU A 406 16.71 1.26 4.17
N SER A 407 17.07 1.70 5.38
CA SER A 407 17.34 3.11 5.67
C SER A 407 18.56 3.65 4.93
N HIS A 408 19.61 2.84 4.77
CA HIS A 408 20.77 3.21 3.95
C HIS A 408 20.37 3.42 2.49
N LEU A 409 19.52 2.56 1.92
CA LEU A 409 19.03 2.73 0.54
C LEU A 409 18.18 4.00 0.38
N LEU A 410 17.42 4.39 1.40
CA LEU A 410 16.68 5.65 1.40
C LEU A 410 17.63 6.86 1.49
N LEU A 411 18.55 6.86 2.46
CA LEU A 411 19.31 8.05 2.88
C LEU A 411 20.65 8.24 2.17
N ALA A 412 21.18 7.20 1.50
CA ALA A 412 22.47 7.31 0.84
C ALA A 412 22.43 8.38 -0.26
N PRO A 413 23.45 9.26 -0.37
CA PRO A 413 23.49 10.27 -1.41
C PRO A 413 23.54 9.62 -2.80
N PRO A 414 22.98 10.28 -3.83
CA PRO A 414 23.07 9.80 -5.20
C PRO A 414 24.53 9.62 -5.63
N SER A 415 24.86 8.49 -6.23
CA SER A 415 26.19 8.22 -6.79
C SER A 415 26.08 7.51 -8.13
N MET A 416 27.16 7.46 -8.90
CA MET A 416 27.20 6.68 -10.15
C MET A 416 26.87 5.20 -9.94
N LYS A 417 27.16 4.65 -8.75
CA LYS A 417 26.84 3.26 -8.39
C LYS A 417 25.40 3.08 -7.90
N LEU A 418 24.79 4.13 -7.34
CA LEU A 418 23.42 4.12 -6.82
C LEU A 418 22.70 5.44 -7.17
N PRO A 419 22.10 5.53 -8.38
CA PRO A 419 21.30 6.67 -8.81
C PRO A 419 20.15 7.00 -7.82
N PRO A 420 19.57 8.22 -7.90
CA PRO A 420 18.54 8.66 -6.95
C PRO A 420 17.23 7.88 -7.10
N HIS A 421 16.85 7.48 -8.33
CA HIS A 421 15.58 6.83 -8.64
C HIS A 421 15.79 5.42 -9.19
N THR A 422 16.33 4.53 -8.35
CA THR A 422 16.48 3.12 -8.71
C THR A 422 15.31 2.28 -8.19
N PRO A 423 14.99 1.16 -8.85
CA PRO A 423 13.96 0.26 -8.38
C PRO A 423 14.21 -0.33 -6.97
N LEU A 424 15.49 -0.54 -6.61
CA LEU A 424 15.87 -1.00 -5.28
C LEU A 424 15.59 0.06 -4.21
N ARG A 425 15.93 1.33 -4.44
CA ARG A 425 15.56 2.42 -3.52
C ARG A 425 14.05 2.51 -3.34
N ARG A 426 13.30 2.40 -4.43
CA ARG A 426 11.83 2.41 -4.40
C ARG A 426 11.26 1.24 -3.59
N ALA A 427 11.76 0.02 -3.78
CA ALA A 427 11.36 -1.13 -2.97
C ALA A 427 11.69 -0.93 -1.49
N ALA A 428 12.85 -0.34 -1.17
CA ALA A 428 13.20 -0.01 0.20
C ALA A 428 12.23 1.01 0.82
N ILE A 429 11.84 2.06 0.08
CA ILE A 429 10.83 3.04 0.52
C ILE A 429 9.49 2.38 0.83
N ASP A 430 8.99 1.53 -0.07
CA ASP A 430 7.74 0.79 0.10
C ASP A 430 7.78 -0.09 1.37
N LEU A 431 8.87 -0.84 1.58
CA LEU A 431 9.03 -1.74 2.72
C LEU A 431 9.25 -1.01 4.06
N ILE A 432 9.89 0.17 4.05
CA ILE A 432 9.94 1.04 5.23
C ILE A 432 8.53 1.49 5.61
N GLY A 433 7.72 1.89 4.63
CA GLY A 433 6.34 2.31 4.86
C GLY A 433 5.47 1.19 5.43
N ARG A 434 5.45 0.03 4.78
CA ARG A 434 4.64 -1.14 5.17
C ARG A 434 5.01 -1.69 6.55
N GLY A 435 6.30 -1.82 6.81
CA GLY A 435 6.82 -2.43 8.04
C GLY A 435 7.20 -1.45 9.13
N PHE A 436 6.75 -0.18 9.06
CA PHE A 436 7.24 0.87 9.95
C PHE A 436 7.22 0.48 11.43
N THR A 437 6.16 -0.18 11.91
CA THR A 437 6.01 -0.62 13.31
C THR A 437 7.05 -1.65 13.75
N VAL A 438 7.59 -2.43 12.80
CA VAL A 438 8.65 -3.42 13.04
C VAL A 438 10.03 -2.75 12.99
N TRP A 439 10.19 -1.75 12.12
CA TRP A 439 11.46 -1.07 11.91
C TRP A 439 11.73 0.08 12.89
N GLU A 440 10.66 0.70 13.41
CA GLU A 440 10.66 1.92 14.24
C GLU A 440 11.74 1.91 15.34
N PRO A 441 11.96 0.84 16.12
CA PRO A 441 12.98 0.84 17.19
C PRO A 441 14.42 1.01 16.70
N TYR A 442 14.67 0.78 15.41
CA TYR A 442 16.00 0.76 14.80
C TYR A 442 16.20 1.88 13.78
N LEU A 443 15.19 2.74 13.57
CA LEU A 443 15.21 3.81 12.58
C LEU A 443 15.38 5.19 13.25
N ASP A 444 16.14 6.05 12.57
CA ASP A 444 16.09 7.49 12.84
C ASP A 444 14.86 8.07 12.12
N ILE A 445 13.74 8.16 12.84
CA ILE A 445 12.44 8.58 12.30
C ILE A 445 12.56 9.95 11.61
N SER A 446 13.31 10.89 12.20
CA SER A 446 13.51 12.23 11.62
C SER A 446 14.17 12.14 10.24
N LYS A 447 15.28 11.41 10.12
CA LYS A 447 15.95 11.25 8.82
C LYS A 447 15.07 10.53 7.79
N VAL A 448 14.35 9.48 8.21
CA VAL A 448 13.44 8.76 7.31
C VAL A 448 12.34 9.68 6.80
N LEU A 449 11.66 10.43 7.68
CA LEU A 449 10.62 11.37 7.27
C LEU A 449 11.15 12.46 6.34
N LEU A 450 12.31 13.05 6.66
CA LEU A 450 12.93 14.06 5.80
C LEU A 450 13.35 13.47 4.45
N GLY A 451 13.94 12.28 4.41
CA GLY A 451 14.31 11.62 3.14
C GLY A 451 13.09 11.30 2.26
N LEU A 452 11.96 10.91 2.86
CA LEU A 452 10.71 10.72 2.12
C LEU A 452 10.10 12.04 1.64
N LEU A 453 10.10 13.08 2.48
CA LEU A 453 9.62 14.42 2.12
C LEU A 453 10.47 15.05 1.01
N GLU A 454 11.77 14.80 0.97
CA GLU A 454 12.64 15.25 -0.11
C GLU A 454 12.20 14.69 -1.46
N LEU A 455 11.87 13.39 -1.51
CA LEU A 455 11.34 12.75 -2.72
C LEU A 455 9.94 13.24 -3.11
N CYS A 456 9.18 13.80 -2.16
CA CYS A 456 7.85 14.34 -2.39
C CYS A 456 7.83 15.85 -2.72
N SER A 457 8.99 16.52 -2.64
CA SER A 457 9.07 17.98 -2.77
C SER A 457 8.58 18.56 -4.11
N GLU A 458 8.53 17.75 -5.17
CA GLU A 458 8.02 18.12 -6.49
C GLU A 458 6.75 17.35 -6.89
N ALA A 459 6.00 16.83 -5.91
CA ALA A 459 4.81 16.01 -6.15
C ALA A 459 3.80 16.67 -7.10
N ASP A 460 3.54 17.97 -6.94
CA ASP A 460 2.56 18.73 -7.75
C ASP A 460 2.96 18.82 -9.23
N LYS A 461 4.26 18.75 -9.54
CA LYS A 461 4.78 18.78 -10.92
C LYS A 461 4.82 17.39 -11.55
N LEU A 462 5.12 16.37 -10.75
CA LEU A 462 5.44 15.03 -11.22
C LEU A 462 4.23 14.08 -11.24
N VAL A 463 3.27 14.26 -10.33
CA VAL A 463 2.12 13.36 -10.15
C VAL A 463 0.86 14.18 -9.86
N PRO A 464 0.27 14.85 -10.87
CA PRO A 464 -0.93 15.69 -10.67
C PRO A 464 -2.20 14.86 -10.36
N SER A 465 -2.20 13.55 -10.67
CA SER A 465 -3.28 12.63 -10.30
C SER A 465 -2.75 11.21 -10.09
N MET A 466 -3.42 10.43 -9.22
CA MET A 466 -3.16 8.98 -9.06
C MET A 466 -3.45 8.17 -10.34
N THR A 467 -4.19 8.75 -11.29
CA THR A 467 -4.49 8.18 -12.62
C THR A 467 -3.62 8.75 -13.74
N TYR A 468 -2.57 9.53 -13.43
CA TYR A 468 -1.69 10.13 -14.43
C TYR A 468 -0.97 9.06 -15.27
N GLY A 469 -0.95 9.29 -16.59
CA GLY A 469 -0.66 8.31 -17.64
C GLY A 469 0.60 7.48 -17.42
N LEU A 470 0.43 6.17 -17.46
CA LEU A 470 1.51 5.20 -17.53
C LEU A 470 2.16 5.27 -18.94
N PRO A 471 3.49 5.07 -19.06
CA PRO A 471 4.43 4.73 -17.99
C PRO A 471 4.91 5.95 -17.20
N LEU A 472 4.99 5.82 -15.88
CA LEU A 472 5.57 6.84 -15.02
C LEU A 472 7.09 6.94 -15.21
N THR A 473 7.63 8.15 -15.13
CA THR A 473 9.09 8.32 -15.04
C THR A 473 9.60 7.72 -13.73
N PRO A 474 10.87 7.27 -13.65
CA PRO A 474 11.43 6.72 -12.41
C PRO A 474 11.32 7.68 -11.21
N GLN A 475 11.41 8.99 -11.46
CA GLN A 475 11.23 10.04 -10.46
C GLN A 475 9.78 10.14 -9.99
N ALA A 476 8.81 10.14 -10.92
CA ALA A 476 7.38 10.15 -10.57
C ALA A 476 6.95 8.90 -9.79
N ASP A 477 7.46 7.72 -10.17
CA ASP A 477 7.18 6.45 -9.47
C ASP A 477 7.81 6.42 -8.06
N SER A 478 9.03 6.96 -7.90
CA SER A 478 9.66 7.11 -6.58
C SER A 478 8.88 8.07 -5.68
N CYS A 479 8.43 9.21 -6.22
CA CYS A 479 7.59 10.18 -5.52
C CYS A 479 6.26 9.54 -5.07
N ARG A 480 5.55 8.86 -5.97
CA ARG A 480 4.30 8.14 -5.64
C ARG A 480 4.51 7.13 -4.51
N THR A 481 5.61 6.36 -4.57
CA THR A 481 5.93 5.36 -3.54
C THR A 481 6.28 6.02 -2.20
N ALA A 482 7.02 7.14 -2.22
CA ALA A 482 7.34 7.90 -1.01
C ALA A 482 6.10 8.52 -0.34
N ARG A 483 5.16 9.06 -1.12
CA ARG A 483 3.87 9.57 -0.60
C ARG A 483 3.04 8.46 0.05
N HIS A 484 3.03 7.28 -0.57
CA HIS A 484 2.37 6.11 -0.01
C HIS A 484 3.04 5.67 1.31
N ALA A 485 4.38 5.58 1.34
CA ALA A 485 5.13 5.24 2.54
C ALA A 485 4.91 6.26 3.68
N LEU A 486 4.92 7.57 3.40
CA LEU A 486 4.59 8.62 4.37
C LEU A 486 3.19 8.42 4.96
N THR A 487 2.23 8.09 4.10
CA THR A 487 0.85 7.82 4.54
C THR A 487 0.77 6.60 5.45
N LEU A 488 1.48 5.52 5.13
CA LEU A 488 1.55 4.32 5.97
C LEU A 488 2.22 4.61 7.32
N ILE A 489 3.34 5.33 7.34
CA ILE A 489 4.05 5.70 8.57
C ILE A 489 3.16 6.59 9.45
N ALA A 490 2.58 7.63 8.86
CA ALA A 490 1.72 8.57 9.57
C ALA A 490 0.51 7.87 10.21
N THR A 491 -0.14 6.96 9.48
CA THR A 491 -1.32 6.23 9.99
C THR A 491 -0.98 5.09 10.95
N ALA A 492 0.23 4.50 10.85
CA ALA A 492 0.66 3.43 11.76
C ALA A 492 1.06 3.95 13.14
N ARG A 493 1.70 5.13 13.23
CA ARG A 493 2.12 5.78 14.48
C ARG A 493 1.97 7.31 14.40
N PRO A 494 0.75 7.84 14.50
CA PRO A 494 0.49 9.28 14.33
C PRO A 494 1.23 10.15 15.33
N ALA A 495 1.28 9.72 16.60
CA ALA A 495 1.98 10.45 17.64
C ALA A 495 3.49 10.58 17.35
N ALA A 496 4.14 9.49 16.92
CA ALA A 496 5.55 9.53 16.53
C ALA A 496 5.76 10.43 15.32
N PHE A 497 4.86 10.40 14.33
CA PHE A 497 4.93 11.27 13.16
C PHE A 497 4.81 12.75 13.53
N ILE A 498 3.76 13.15 14.24
CA ILE A 498 3.48 14.55 14.61
C ILE A 498 4.56 15.11 15.53
N THR A 499 4.92 14.40 16.60
CA THR A 499 5.95 14.87 17.54
C THR A 499 7.33 15.01 16.87
N THR A 500 7.68 14.10 15.95
CA THR A 500 8.93 14.21 15.18
C THR A 500 8.89 15.40 14.23
N MET A 501 7.80 15.58 13.49
CA MET A 501 7.65 16.71 12.57
C MET A 501 7.66 18.06 13.30
N ALA A 502 6.99 18.17 14.45
CA ALA A 502 7.00 19.37 15.27
C ALA A 502 8.40 19.70 15.80
N ARG A 503 9.17 18.69 16.21
CA ARG A 503 10.58 18.86 16.61
C ARG A 503 11.44 19.37 15.46
N GLU A 504 11.26 18.85 14.24
CA GLU A 504 11.98 19.32 13.06
C GLU A 504 11.58 20.73 12.65
N VAL A 505 10.30 21.10 12.77
CA VAL A 505 9.81 22.48 12.60
C VAL A 505 10.44 23.42 13.61
N ALA A 506 10.49 23.04 14.89
CA ALA A 506 11.13 23.84 15.93
C ALA A 506 12.63 24.03 15.65
N ARG A 507 13.32 22.97 15.23
CA ARG A 507 14.73 23.01 14.84
C ARG A 507 14.95 23.94 13.64
N TYR A 508 14.10 23.86 12.64
CA TYR A 508 14.15 24.75 11.47
C TYR A 508 13.95 26.21 11.86
N ASN A 509 12.93 26.52 12.67
CA ASN A 509 12.64 27.88 13.09
C ASN A 509 13.79 28.48 13.91
N ALA A 510 14.40 27.70 14.82
CA ALA A 510 15.57 28.13 15.58
C ALA A 510 16.78 28.41 14.66
N MET A 511 17.01 27.54 13.67
CA MET A 511 18.08 27.74 12.68
C MET A 511 17.83 28.98 11.80
N GLN A 512 16.57 29.23 11.41
CA GLN A 512 16.19 30.40 10.61
C GLN A 512 16.43 31.70 11.37
N GLN A 513 16.07 31.76 12.66
CA GLN A 513 16.34 32.93 13.52
C GLN A 513 17.84 33.20 13.66
N ASN A 514 18.65 32.15 13.86
CA ASN A 514 20.11 32.28 13.93
C ASN A 514 20.73 32.67 12.58
N ALA A 515 20.21 32.16 11.47
CA ALA A 515 20.70 32.47 10.13
C ALA A 515 20.39 33.92 9.72
N GLN A 516 19.24 34.46 10.14
CA GLN A 516 18.89 35.88 9.97
C GLN A 516 19.84 36.79 10.75
N ALA A 517 20.30 36.37 11.93
CA ALA A 517 21.32 37.10 12.69
C ALA A 517 22.71 37.06 12.01
N LEU A 518 22.98 36.05 11.18
CA LEU A 518 24.27 35.80 10.52
C LEU A 518 24.27 36.12 9.01
N ASN A 519 23.18 36.65 8.43
CA ASN A 519 23.02 36.92 6.99
C ASN A 519 23.30 35.72 6.05
N VAL A 520 22.99 34.49 6.49
CA VAL A 520 23.19 33.27 5.67
C VAL A 520 21.88 32.84 5.01
N ASN A 521 21.78 33.00 3.68
CA ASN A 521 20.54 32.80 2.89
C ASN A 521 20.20 31.34 2.52
N ASN A 522 20.83 30.32 3.11
CA ASN A 522 20.65 28.91 2.70
C ASN A 522 19.39 28.21 3.25
N VAL A 523 18.54 28.91 4.01
CA VAL A 523 17.37 28.32 4.71
C VAL A 523 16.21 27.94 3.78
N ASN A 524 16.11 28.58 2.61
CA ASN A 524 15.06 28.32 1.61
C ASN A 524 15.25 27.00 0.85
N ASN A 525 16.44 26.38 0.91
CA ASN A 525 16.71 25.11 0.26
C ASN A 525 16.39 23.89 1.14
N SER A 526 15.87 24.09 2.35
CA SER A 526 15.52 23.00 3.26
C SER A 526 14.39 22.12 2.71
N VAL A 527 14.45 20.83 3.03
CA VAL A 527 13.42 19.85 2.65
C VAL A 527 12.06 20.23 3.24
N LEU A 528 12.02 20.65 4.50
CA LEU A 528 10.78 21.08 5.17
C LEU A 528 10.08 22.21 4.43
N HIS A 529 10.85 23.19 3.94
CA HIS A 529 10.27 24.30 3.19
C HIS A 529 9.70 23.87 1.84
N LYS A 530 10.38 22.97 1.13
CA LYS A 530 9.91 22.48 -0.19
C LYS A 530 8.72 21.53 -0.08
N ALA A 531 8.63 20.75 1.01
CA ALA A 531 7.61 19.74 1.20
C ALA A 531 6.34 20.23 1.93
N LYS A 532 6.18 21.53 2.15
CA LYS A 532 5.01 22.12 2.84
C LYS A 532 3.65 21.59 2.36
N PRO A 533 3.36 21.47 1.05
CA PRO A 533 2.07 20.95 0.59
C PRO A 533 1.82 19.51 1.03
N GLU A 534 2.85 18.65 0.95
CA GLU A 534 2.73 17.24 1.30
C GLU A 534 2.63 17.04 2.83
N ILE A 535 3.28 17.89 3.62
CA ILE A 535 3.12 17.91 5.08
C ILE A 535 1.68 18.27 5.46
N LEU A 536 1.12 19.33 4.86
CA LEU A 536 -0.28 19.73 5.11
C LEU A 536 -1.26 18.63 4.71
N ARG A 537 -1.05 17.99 3.55
CA ARG A 537 -1.86 16.84 3.11
C ARG A 537 -1.82 15.69 4.13
N SER A 538 -0.65 15.41 4.69
CA SER A 538 -0.48 14.34 5.68
C SER A 538 -1.16 14.68 7.01
N VAL A 539 -1.04 15.93 7.46
CA VAL A 539 -1.71 16.44 8.66
C VAL A 539 -3.24 16.42 8.50
N GLU A 540 -3.76 16.86 7.36
CA GLU A 540 -5.20 16.82 7.06
C GLU A 540 -5.73 15.39 7.08
N LEU A 541 -5.01 14.45 6.47
CA LEU A 541 -5.36 13.02 6.49
C LEU A 541 -5.44 12.46 7.92
N LEU A 542 -4.50 12.84 8.80
CA LEU A 542 -4.49 12.41 10.19
C LEU A 542 -5.65 13.01 10.98
N ILE A 543 -5.98 14.28 10.75
CA ILE A 543 -7.17 14.92 11.34
C ILE A 543 -8.44 14.18 10.89
N ASP A 544 -8.54 13.80 9.62
CA ASP A 544 -9.74 13.12 9.12
C ASP A 544 -9.88 11.70 9.66
N LYS A 545 -8.79 10.93 9.71
CA LYS A 545 -8.83 9.50 10.08
C LYS A 545 -8.67 9.23 11.57
N MET A 546 -8.00 10.10 12.32
CA MET A 546 -7.49 9.81 13.68
C MET A 546 -7.72 10.99 14.63
N GLN A 547 -8.95 11.53 14.63
CA GLN A 547 -9.33 12.74 15.38
C GLN A 547 -8.96 12.72 16.87
N ASN A 548 -9.18 11.61 17.56
CA ASN A 548 -8.93 11.50 19.00
C ASN A 548 -7.42 11.63 19.32
N GLU A 549 -6.56 10.92 18.58
CA GLU A 549 -5.11 11.03 18.77
C GLU A 549 -4.60 12.43 18.40
N MET A 550 -5.18 13.06 17.37
CA MET A 550 -4.80 14.42 16.97
C MET A 550 -5.23 15.48 17.99
N ALA A 551 -6.35 15.28 18.70
CA ALA A 551 -6.78 16.17 19.78
C ALA A 551 -5.76 16.20 20.93
N GLU A 552 -5.07 15.10 21.21
CA GLU A 552 -4.06 15.04 22.25
C GLU A 552 -2.77 15.81 21.90
N LEU A 553 -2.50 15.98 20.60
CA LEU A 553 -1.27 16.57 20.04
C LEU A 553 -1.52 17.89 19.31
N LEU A 554 -2.61 18.58 19.68
CA LEU A 554 -3.14 19.70 18.92
C LEU A 554 -2.19 20.92 18.86
N VAL A 555 -1.34 21.09 19.88
CA VAL A 555 -0.33 22.17 19.92
C VAL A 555 0.76 21.89 18.90
N GLU A 556 1.34 20.70 18.92
CA GLU A 556 2.34 20.24 17.95
C GLU A 556 1.77 20.27 16.52
N LEU A 557 0.52 19.86 16.36
CA LEU A 557 -0.21 19.93 15.10
C LEU A 557 -0.31 21.37 14.59
N MET A 558 -0.66 22.31 15.46
CA MET A 558 -0.76 23.73 15.11
C MET A 558 0.60 24.32 14.74
N ASP A 559 1.68 23.95 15.44
CA ASP A 559 3.04 24.39 15.12
C ASP A 559 3.44 23.98 13.69
N ILE A 560 3.13 22.74 13.29
CA ILE A 560 3.37 22.23 11.94
C ILE A 560 2.51 22.98 10.92
N ILE A 561 1.21 23.14 11.18
CA ILE A 561 0.28 23.84 10.27
C ILE A 561 0.76 25.28 10.04
N LEU A 562 1.06 26.03 11.10
CA LEU A 562 1.49 27.42 10.99
C LEU A 562 2.84 27.58 10.27
N HIS A 563 3.73 26.59 10.40
CA HIS A 563 4.98 26.58 9.63
C HIS A 563 4.73 26.37 8.13
N CYS A 564 3.78 25.51 7.76
CA CYS A 564 3.49 25.19 6.37
C CYS A 564 2.58 26.20 5.67
N LEU A 565 1.71 26.90 6.40
CA LEU A 565 0.80 27.89 5.84
C LEU A 565 1.51 29.18 5.42
N ASP A 566 0.99 29.80 4.36
CA ASP A 566 1.38 31.16 4.00
C ASP A 566 0.74 32.17 4.97
N VAL A 567 1.59 32.89 5.70
CA VAL A 567 1.18 33.91 6.67
C VAL A 567 0.36 35.03 5.99
N GLY A 568 0.61 35.34 4.71
CA GLY A 568 -0.17 36.29 3.92
C GLY A 568 -1.61 35.85 3.71
N HIS A 569 -1.82 34.59 3.31
CA HIS A 569 -3.16 34.02 3.15
C HIS A 569 -3.89 33.88 4.49
N LEU A 570 -3.18 33.48 5.54
CA LEU A 570 -3.76 33.38 6.88
C LEU A 570 -4.21 34.75 7.42
N LYS A 571 -3.52 35.84 7.04
CA LYS A 571 -3.89 37.22 7.41
C LYS A 571 -5.13 37.74 6.68
N THR A 572 -5.44 37.25 5.47
CA THR A 572 -6.54 37.75 4.64
C THR A 572 -7.82 36.94 4.77
N LYS A 573 -7.72 35.60 4.77
CA LYS A 573 -8.88 34.70 4.83
C LYS A 573 -9.12 34.10 6.21
N GLY A 574 -8.09 34.06 7.07
CA GLY A 574 -8.18 33.45 8.40
C GLY A 574 -8.09 31.92 8.37
N LEU A 575 -7.98 31.31 9.56
CA LEU A 575 -7.66 29.88 9.68
C LEU A 575 -8.76 28.96 9.12
N GLN A 576 -10.03 29.31 9.30
CA GLN A 576 -11.17 28.52 8.83
C GLN A 576 -11.18 28.33 7.30
N ASP A 577 -10.75 29.34 6.56
CA ASP A 577 -10.75 29.31 5.09
C ASP A 577 -9.47 28.70 4.52
N VAL A 578 -8.35 28.85 5.22
CA VAL A 578 -7.04 28.38 4.76
C VAL A 578 -6.78 26.92 5.14
N PHE A 579 -7.22 26.49 6.32
CA PHE A 579 -7.05 25.11 6.79
C PHE A 579 -8.24 24.70 7.70
N PRO A 580 -9.42 24.42 7.12
CA PRO A 580 -10.65 24.16 7.88
C PRO A 580 -10.59 22.93 8.80
N ALA A 581 -9.75 21.95 8.48
CA ALA A 581 -9.68 20.67 9.21
C ALA A 581 -9.37 20.87 10.70
N VAL A 582 -8.42 21.75 11.05
CA VAL A 582 -8.02 22.00 12.45
C VAL A 582 -9.07 22.79 13.25
N CYS A 583 -9.95 23.53 12.57
CA CYS A 583 -11.02 24.28 13.22
C CYS A 583 -12.20 23.41 13.66
N ARG A 584 -12.20 22.11 13.30
CA ARG A 584 -13.17 21.13 13.83
C ARG A 584 -12.92 20.85 15.32
N PHE A 585 -11.74 21.18 15.82
CA PHE A 585 -11.42 21.03 17.23
C PHE A 585 -11.97 22.20 18.05
N ASN A 586 -12.92 21.97 18.97
CA ASN A 586 -13.41 23.00 19.90
C ASN A 586 -12.32 23.58 20.81
N GLN A 587 -11.17 22.91 20.90
CA GLN A 587 -9.95 23.37 21.59
C GLN A 587 -9.18 24.43 20.80
N VAL A 588 -9.49 24.66 19.51
CA VAL A 588 -8.89 25.69 18.66
C VAL A 588 -9.85 26.86 18.49
N SER A 589 -9.34 28.08 18.70
CA SER A 589 -10.08 29.30 18.39
C SER A 589 -9.21 30.30 17.64
N HIS A 590 -9.73 30.86 16.55
CA HIS A 590 -9.07 31.90 15.77
C HIS A 590 -9.86 33.21 15.85
N CYS A 591 -9.17 34.29 16.24
CA CYS A 591 -9.70 35.65 16.19
C CYS A 591 -9.09 36.40 15.01
N SER A 592 -9.84 36.53 13.90
CA SER A 592 -9.37 37.23 12.70
C SER A 592 -9.07 38.71 12.95
N ALA A 593 -9.80 39.37 13.86
CA ALA A 593 -9.62 40.78 14.19
C ALA A 593 -8.27 41.06 14.87
N THR A 594 -7.87 40.22 15.83
CA THR A 594 -6.61 40.39 16.57
C THR A 594 -5.45 39.59 15.95
N ARG A 595 -5.76 38.71 14.98
CA ARG A 595 -4.84 37.76 14.32
C ARG A 595 -4.15 36.85 15.32
N ARG A 596 -4.97 36.25 16.18
CA ARG A 596 -4.55 35.34 17.24
C ARG A 596 -5.21 34.00 17.12
N ILE A 597 -4.46 32.94 17.42
CA ILE A 597 -4.99 31.58 17.54
C ILE A 597 -4.74 31.13 18.97
N ALA A 598 -5.74 30.51 19.58
CA ALA A 598 -5.65 29.84 20.86
C ALA A 598 -5.83 28.35 20.65
N VAL A 599 -4.98 27.55 21.28
CA VAL A 599 -5.04 26.09 21.26
C VAL A 599 -4.97 25.59 22.69
N GLY A 600 -5.98 24.86 23.12
CA GLY A 600 -5.98 24.15 24.40
C GLY A 600 -5.28 22.79 24.27
N SER A 601 -4.38 22.48 25.20
CA SER A 601 -3.67 21.20 25.24
C SER A 601 -4.36 20.18 26.15
N ASN A 602 -3.97 18.92 25.98
CA ASN A 602 -4.34 17.83 26.88
C ASN A 602 -3.70 17.98 28.27
N SER A 603 -2.63 18.77 28.41
CA SER A 603 -1.97 19.06 29.69
C SER A 603 -2.63 20.19 30.51
N GLY A 604 -3.72 20.78 30.01
CA GLY A 604 -4.38 21.93 30.66
C GLY A 604 -3.74 23.29 30.37
N SER A 605 -2.73 23.32 29.49
CA SER A 605 -2.10 24.55 29.03
C SER A 605 -2.86 25.17 27.86
N LEU A 606 -2.85 26.49 27.77
CA LEU A 606 -3.43 27.25 26.68
C LEU A 606 -2.31 27.95 25.91
N THR A 607 -2.08 27.54 24.67
CA THR A 607 -1.05 28.09 23.80
C THR A 607 -1.66 29.15 22.89
N LEU A 608 -1.07 30.34 22.91
CA LEU A 608 -1.51 31.51 22.15
C LEU A 608 -0.48 31.86 21.08
N TYR A 609 -0.92 31.89 19.83
CA TYR A 609 -0.13 32.24 18.66
C TYR A 609 -0.50 33.65 18.19
N GLU A 610 0.48 34.56 18.19
CA GLU A 610 0.32 35.91 17.67
C GLU A 610 0.93 36.03 16.27
N LEU A 611 0.06 36.01 15.25
CA LEU A 611 0.45 35.95 13.83
C LEU A 611 1.11 37.25 13.31
N ARG A 612 1.05 38.35 14.08
CA ARG A 612 1.72 39.62 13.73
C ARG A 612 3.20 39.59 14.07
N GLN A 613 3.55 39.09 15.25
CA GLN A 613 4.91 39.13 15.79
C GLN A 613 5.63 37.77 15.66
N GLY A 614 4.92 36.73 15.22
CA GLY A 614 5.47 35.36 15.19
C GLY A 614 5.76 34.84 16.60
N LYS A 615 5.07 35.36 17.61
CA LYS A 615 5.28 35.03 19.02
C LYS A 615 4.29 33.95 19.45
N CYS A 616 4.80 32.96 20.17
CA CYS A 616 4.01 31.94 20.83
C CYS A 616 4.18 32.07 22.35
N THR A 617 3.09 32.01 23.10
CA THR A 617 3.10 32.02 24.58
C THR A 617 2.16 30.95 25.11
N SER A 618 2.62 30.14 26.05
CA SER A 618 1.78 29.16 26.73
C SER A 618 1.51 29.57 28.17
N ILE A 619 0.28 29.37 28.63
CA ILE A 619 -0.14 29.64 30.01
C ILE A 619 -0.79 28.39 30.61
N ASN A 620 -0.56 28.15 31.90
CA ASN A 620 -1.24 27.06 32.63
C ASN A 620 -2.65 27.53 32.98
N ALA A 621 -3.62 27.12 32.16
CA ALA A 621 -5.00 27.58 32.30
C ALA A 621 -5.81 26.71 33.25
N HIS A 622 -5.58 25.40 33.19
CA HIS A 622 -6.27 24.36 33.94
C HIS A 622 -5.24 23.26 34.34
N SER A 623 -5.58 22.47 35.35
CA SER A 623 -4.90 21.24 35.76
C SER A 623 -5.38 19.97 35.02
N SER A 624 -6.51 20.04 34.33
CA SER A 624 -7.13 19.01 33.50
C SER A 624 -7.14 19.40 32.02
N PRO A 625 -7.32 18.44 31.09
CA PRO A 625 -7.40 18.71 29.66
C PRO A 625 -8.39 19.82 29.32
N ILE A 626 -7.94 20.79 28.50
CA ILE A 626 -8.84 21.81 27.97
C ILE A 626 -9.73 21.13 26.93
N THR A 627 -11.04 21.28 27.05
CA THR A 627 -12.02 20.64 26.16
C THR A 627 -12.63 21.62 25.16
N ALA A 628 -12.65 22.91 25.50
CA ALA A 628 -13.06 23.96 24.57
C ALA A 628 -12.35 25.29 24.88
N CYS A 629 -12.09 26.10 23.85
CA CYS A 629 -11.76 27.51 24.02
C CYS A 629 -12.41 28.38 22.93
N ALA A 630 -12.65 29.66 23.25
CA ALA A 630 -13.26 30.59 22.29
C ALA A 630 -12.88 32.05 22.57
N PHE A 631 -12.37 32.76 21.56
CA PHE A 631 -12.20 34.20 21.61
C PHE A 631 -13.54 34.94 21.51
N SER A 632 -13.67 36.05 22.23
CA SER A 632 -14.76 37.00 22.01
C SER A 632 -14.68 37.60 20.61
N PRO A 633 -15.80 38.05 20.02
CA PRO A 633 -15.81 38.64 18.68
C PRO A 633 -14.87 39.86 18.54
N ASP A 634 -14.74 40.66 19.60
CA ASP A 634 -13.81 41.80 19.67
C ASP A 634 -12.35 41.42 20.03
N GLY A 635 -12.09 40.14 20.35
CA GLY A 635 -10.78 39.60 20.68
C GLY A 635 -10.16 40.10 21.99
N LYS A 636 -10.94 40.78 22.85
CA LYS A 636 -10.46 41.27 24.16
C LYS A 636 -10.42 40.17 25.22
N PHE A 637 -11.29 39.17 25.07
CA PHE A 637 -11.42 38.06 25.99
C PHE A 637 -11.25 36.72 25.28
N LEU A 638 -10.76 35.75 26.03
CA LEU A 638 -10.71 34.35 25.65
C LEU A 638 -11.34 33.55 26.78
N VAL A 639 -12.16 32.56 26.44
CA VAL A 639 -12.69 31.61 27.42
C VAL A 639 -12.04 30.26 27.18
N SER A 640 -11.68 29.55 28.25
CA SER A 640 -11.28 28.15 28.20
C SER A 640 -12.11 27.33 29.20
N TYR A 641 -12.40 26.09 28.84
CA TYR A 641 -13.20 25.17 29.64
C TYR A 641 -12.52 23.81 29.77
N ALA A 642 -12.40 23.32 31.00
CA ALA A 642 -11.89 21.98 31.31
C ALA A 642 -13.00 21.15 31.95
N CYS A 643 -13.46 20.13 31.22
CA CYS A 643 -14.53 19.24 31.68
C CYS A 643 -14.11 18.45 32.94
N GLY A 644 -12.87 17.96 33.01
CA GLY A 644 -12.36 17.22 34.18
C GLY A 644 -12.33 18.04 35.49
N GLU A 645 -12.32 19.37 35.38
CA GLU A 645 -12.37 20.30 36.52
C GLU A 645 -13.75 20.90 36.76
N ASN A 646 -14.69 20.70 35.83
CA ASN A 646 -15.95 21.43 35.78
C ASN A 646 -15.73 22.94 35.95
N ARG A 647 -14.76 23.48 35.20
CA ARG A 647 -14.32 24.87 35.36
C ARG A 647 -14.21 25.60 34.03
N LEU A 648 -14.85 26.77 33.98
CA LEU A 648 -14.76 27.73 32.89
C LEU A 648 -13.97 28.95 33.37
N SER A 649 -12.95 29.37 32.63
CA SER A 649 -12.11 30.51 32.97
C SER A 649 -12.09 31.54 31.85
N PHE A 650 -12.29 32.81 32.21
CA PHE A 650 -12.16 33.96 31.33
C PHE A 650 -10.76 34.57 31.47
N TRP A 651 -10.19 34.91 30.33
CA TRP A 651 -8.86 35.46 30.17
C TRP A 651 -8.96 36.80 29.46
N GLN A 652 -8.40 37.84 30.07
CA GLN A 652 -8.23 39.12 29.40
C GLN A 652 -6.91 39.09 28.62
N THR A 653 -6.99 39.31 27.31
CA THR A 653 -5.83 39.29 26.43
C THR A 653 -5.48 40.72 26.01
N SER A 654 -4.55 41.36 26.71
CA SER A 654 -4.10 42.72 26.36
C SER A 654 -2.96 42.68 25.34
N THR A 655 -3.13 43.40 24.23
CA THR A 655 -2.01 43.84 23.38
C THR A 655 -1.33 45.03 24.04
N GLY A 656 0.00 45.10 24.02
CA GLY A 656 0.73 46.30 24.46
C GLY A 656 0.22 47.57 23.77
N MET A 657 0.35 48.72 24.42
CA MET A 657 -0.09 50.01 23.87
C MET A 657 0.65 50.24 22.54
N PHE A 658 -0.09 50.44 21.44
CA PHE A 658 0.47 50.55 20.08
C PHE A 658 1.29 49.33 19.59
N GLY A 659 1.10 48.14 20.18
CA GLY A 659 1.87 46.95 19.85
C GLY A 659 3.28 46.92 20.47
N LEU A 660 3.63 47.94 21.27
CA LEU A 660 4.84 48.02 22.07
C LEU A 660 4.54 47.51 23.49
N GLY A 661 5.29 46.49 23.93
CA GLY A 661 5.14 45.84 25.23
C GLY A 661 4.70 44.37 25.13
N ALA A 662 5.06 43.58 26.14
CA ALA A 662 4.71 42.16 26.19
C ALA A 662 3.18 41.99 26.26
N SER A 663 2.59 41.21 25.34
CA SER A 663 1.21 40.79 25.49
C SER A 663 1.07 39.96 26.78
N GLN A 664 0.18 40.41 27.66
CA GLN A 664 -0.14 39.73 28.90
C GLN A 664 -1.54 39.13 28.79
N THR A 665 -1.64 37.86 29.18
CA THR A 665 -2.91 37.15 29.29
C THR A 665 -3.11 36.78 30.75
N ARG A 666 -4.15 37.35 31.38
CA ARG A 666 -4.45 37.11 32.80
C ARG A 666 -5.85 36.55 32.97
N CYS A 667 -6.01 35.59 33.89
CA CYS A 667 -7.33 35.13 34.28
C CYS A 667 -8.03 36.26 35.05
N VAL A 668 -9.24 36.60 34.64
CA VAL A 668 -10.03 37.68 35.25
C VAL A 668 -11.25 37.15 35.98
N LYS A 669 -11.74 35.97 35.60
CA LYS A 669 -12.91 35.34 36.22
C LYS A 669 -12.91 33.85 35.97
N SER A 670 -13.43 33.07 36.92
CA SER A 670 -13.67 31.64 36.73
C SER A 670 -15.02 31.26 37.33
N TYR A 671 -15.64 30.24 36.75
CA TYR A 671 -16.92 29.69 37.15
C TYR A 671 -16.81 28.18 37.32
N SER A 672 -17.46 27.64 38.33
CA SER A 672 -17.71 26.21 38.44
C SER A 672 -18.96 25.85 37.65
N THR A 673 -18.91 24.73 36.93
CA THR A 673 -20.00 24.21 36.10
C THR A 673 -20.55 22.93 36.71
N ALA A 674 -21.73 22.51 36.26
CA ALA A 674 -22.27 21.22 36.67
C ALA A 674 -21.37 20.08 36.12
N PRO A 675 -21.17 19.01 36.91
CA PRO A 675 -20.42 17.84 36.47
C PRO A 675 -21.18 17.09 35.37
N ILE A 676 -20.47 16.68 34.33
CA ILE A 676 -21.00 15.79 33.30
C ILE A 676 -20.86 14.35 33.81
N ALA A 677 -21.95 13.58 33.79
CA ALA A 677 -21.89 12.16 34.10
C ALA A 677 -21.19 11.39 32.96
N ASP A 678 -20.31 10.45 33.33
CA ASP A 678 -19.70 9.48 32.39
C ASP A 678 -18.85 10.11 31.25
N VAL A 679 -18.06 11.14 31.56
CA VAL A 679 -17.16 11.87 30.63
C VAL A 679 -16.26 10.93 29.80
N ALA A 680 -15.80 9.82 30.39
CA ALA A 680 -14.89 8.88 29.76
C ALA A 680 -15.52 8.11 28.58
N ARG A 681 -16.85 8.02 28.51
CA ARG A 681 -17.57 7.33 27.42
C ARG A 681 -17.99 8.27 26.28
N LEU A 682 -17.85 9.58 26.48
CA LEU A 682 -18.24 10.59 25.52
C LEU A 682 -17.07 10.93 24.59
N ASN A 683 -17.38 11.22 23.33
CA ASN A 683 -16.37 11.68 22.37
C ASN A 683 -15.77 13.01 22.90
N PRO A 684 -14.44 13.10 23.11
CA PRO A 684 -13.76 14.33 23.57
C PRO A 684 -14.16 15.56 22.77
N MET A 685 -14.42 15.36 21.47
CA MET A 685 -14.79 16.44 20.57
C MET A 685 -16.19 16.99 20.74
N ARG A 686 -17.08 16.24 21.38
CA ARG A 686 -18.46 16.65 21.65
C ARG A 686 -18.67 17.06 23.11
N LEU A 687 -17.64 16.98 23.95
CA LEU A 687 -17.73 17.25 25.38
C LEU A 687 -18.25 18.65 25.69
N ALA A 688 -17.71 19.65 25.01
CA ALA A 688 -18.06 21.03 25.24
C ALA A 688 -17.87 21.88 23.99
N ARG A 689 -18.74 22.87 23.83
CA ARG A 689 -18.62 23.93 22.84
C ARG A 689 -18.89 25.27 23.50
N LEU A 690 -18.07 26.26 23.17
CA LEU A 690 -18.20 27.63 23.66
C LEU A 690 -18.66 28.53 22.52
N ILE A 691 -19.75 29.26 22.73
CA ILE A 691 -20.33 30.16 21.73
C ILE A 691 -20.56 31.52 22.37
N TRP A 692 -19.89 32.55 21.86
CA TRP A 692 -20.11 33.92 22.28
C TRP A 692 -21.41 34.46 21.67
N ILE A 693 -22.34 34.92 22.50
CA ILE A 693 -23.58 35.57 22.05
C ILE A 693 -23.31 37.06 21.74
N ASN A 694 -22.41 37.67 22.52
CA ASN A 694 -21.96 39.05 22.36
C ASN A 694 -20.55 39.19 22.94
N ASN A 695 -20.00 40.41 23.07
CA ASN A 695 -18.62 40.61 23.58
C ASN A 695 -18.44 40.33 25.09
N ARG A 696 -19.51 39.99 25.83
CA ARG A 696 -19.51 39.81 27.28
C ARG A 696 -20.11 38.48 27.75
N THR A 697 -20.97 37.86 26.96
CA THR A 697 -21.70 36.65 27.32
C THR A 697 -21.28 35.47 26.44
N VAL A 698 -20.91 34.37 27.08
CA VAL A 698 -20.60 33.08 26.43
C VAL A 698 -21.58 32.01 26.89
N THR A 699 -22.03 31.17 25.97
CA THR A 699 -22.77 29.94 26.26
C THR A 699 -21.81 28.77 26.21
N LEU A 700 -21.80 27.97 27.28
CA LEU A 700 -21.23 26.64 27.32
C LEU A 700 -22.32 25.64 26.99
N MET A 701 -22.14 24.91 25.89
CA MET A 701 -22.97 23.77 25.51
C MET A 701 -22.21 22.48 25.81
N LEU A 702 -22.81 21.58 26.57
CA LEU A 702 -22.20 20.30 26.94
C LEU A 702 -22.77 19.15 26.10
N ALA A 703 -22.09 18.01 26.13
CA ALA A 703 -22.47 16.81 25.35
C ALA A 703 -23.87 16.27 25.68
N ASP A 704 -24.36 16.49 26.90
CA ASP A 704 -25.69 16.11 27.37
C ASP A 704 -26.81 17.04 26.87
N GLY A 705 -26.45 18.07 26.10
CA GLY A 705 -27.37 19.09 25.58
C GLY A 705 -27.64 20.23 26.56
N SER A 706 -27.02 20.23 27.75
CA SER A 706 -27.18 21.34 28.69
C SER A 706 -26.49 22.61 28.16
N GLU A 707 -27.19 23.73 28.31
CA GLU A 707 -26.70 25.06 27.93
C GLU A 707 -26.64 25.96 29.15
N THR A 708 -25.48 26.52 29.43
CA THR A 708 -25.28 27.45 30.55
C THR A 708 -24.60 28.72 30.06
N ARG A 709 -25.10 29.88 30.50
CA ARG A 709 -24.59 31.19 30.08
C ARG A 709 -23.75 31.81 31.18
N PHE A 710 -22.59 32.34 30.80
CA PHE A 710 -21.66 33.02 31.70
C PHE A 710 -21.34 34.41 31.18
N ASN A 711 -21.23 35.38 32.10
CA ASN A 711 -20.88 36.76 31.78
C ASN A 711 -19.48 37.09 32.31
N ILE A 712 -18.68 37.77 31.51
CA ILE A 712 -17.41 38.36 31.96
C ILE A 712 -17.66 39.40 33.06
#